data_AF-A0A813QU04-F1
#
_entry.id   AF-A0A813QU04-F1
#
_cell.length_a   1.000
_cell.length_b   1.000
_cell.length_c   1.000
_cell.angle_alpha   90.00
_cell.angle_beta   90.00
_cell.angle_gamma   90.00
#
_symmetry.space_group_name_H-M   'P 1'
#
loop_
_entity.id
_entity.type
_entity.pdbx_description
1 polymer ?
#
loop_
_entity_poly.entity_id
_entity_poly.type
_entity_poly.pdbx_seq_one_letter_code
_entity_poly.pdbx_strand_id
1 'polypeptide(L)'
;MRTLFNRLIFIRMRRVFELLVVSLFLIIILTINSKWSSSIINDNNKHRHININNISVNSFLSQDQSLNQNHDTIIEKIITGQPNLAKYIHLDLKGAPPQPNKFYETFFNFIDQLNMSVKGIVIEYEDLLPLNGRFANATHRFGYKKSDIELIQTAAKSHRLEIIPLIQTFGHLEWLLKLREFELYRDELASPMVITPCLDLTYVLLEDLLQQTLDMHPNSNIIHIGCDEVTLTNSHPKCQEISMDVPERYINHVKRIVSIVQKIRPGIRILIWDDVIRSEQFINNEKLLNELKNLVEPVAWNYHPTFDDSYIYSPIWNIYSKLFSNTWAASAFKGGLSRLSMQTNTTHHVLNHHAWLQFMKLSTNQNNKSFSAIILTGWSRFDHFMPLCDLLPTAYQSLISSLYILTTGKSILHDYVNDCYELMNSIGKDSQLCQSLPGLSIWSGISSLSLSLSQIEDRLTFLHTVAPSYNRKHLFVRRYELDLRLNELEMLKNDLLTVTQLLNHHLSELYSLDVIDEWFDLYITPILGRINATLIEFSPVRNQTSWSRRPSISIKSKIIMQCILPQSQTTPEKCLSNPWHGKGFCEPNQYKSAIDRCEGGHKSCDLSIEIYKELVKVLEHCSESLHQWSLTSQRKIVQSKEFGTTRAAWIESIQAVEKLAERNEDITKNIQHHVIDKMVAYKNSKYERSFLHLKKVKEFEKDFKKVQKPWLELLNKINEAKQEFHHASRKLHHAKRAENVIKTDLGTTDEQKKKVKDSVHHYESETETCRSTYSKLMEDMKAKQPGYQEEMFKILSRTDDFERDRLNQFKLMFNALQEAISIENDARHTEMSDLFNKAIGKHNINSDIEYFNKHYGRETKTKWPVFEDVHESCHSL
;
A
#
# COMPACT_ATOMS: atom_id res chain seq x y z
N MET A 1 12.17 -30.57 -9.83
CA MET A 1 11.97 -29.77 -8.59
C MET A 1 12.97 -28.62 -8.43
N ARG A 2 14.30 -28.81 -8.49
CA ARG A 2 15.31 -27.73 -8.40
C ARG A 2 15.17 -26.62 -9.47
N THR A 3 14.79 -26.98 -10.68
CA THR A 3 14.55 -26.05 -11.81
C THR A 3 13.24 -25.25 -11.68
N LEU A 4 12.22 -25.81 -11.04
CA LEU A 4 10.97 -25.10 -10.74
C LEU A 4 11.15 -24.11 -9.58
N PHE A 5 11.93 -24.49 -8.56
CA PHE A 5 12.25 -23.63 -7.42
C PHE A 5 13.04 -22.39 -7.86
N ASN A 6 14.00 -22.54 -8.79
CA ASN A 6 14.78 -21.42 -9.32
C ASN A 6 13.94 -20.47 -10.21
N ARG A 7 12.94 -20.97 -10.94
CA ARG A 7 12.02 -20.13 -11.73
C ARG A 7 11.06 -19.32 -10.86
N LEU A 8 10.58 -19.89 -9.75
CA LEU A 8 9.72 -19.20 -8.77
C LEU A 8 10.46 -18.07 -8.03
N ILE A 9 11.75 -18.26 -7.73
CA ILE A 9 12.61 -17.21 -7.15
C ILE A 9 12.83 -16.07 -8.15
N PHE A 10 13.06 -16.40 -9.42
CA PHE A 10 13.30 -15.41 -10.47
C PHE A 10 12.07 -14.54 -10.76
N ILE A 11 10.87 -15.12 -10.73
CA ILE A 11 9.60 -14.38 -10.92
C ILE A 11 9.28 -13.49 -9.70
N ARG A 12 9.53 -13.97 -8.47
CA ARG A 12 9.39 -13.14 -7.27
C ARG A 12 10.39 -11.98 -7.23
N MET A 13 11.64 -12.22 -7.65
CA MET A 13 12.63 -11.15 -7.78
C MET A 13 12.25 -10.12 -8.84
N ARG A 14 11.68 -10.55 -9.97
CA ARG A 14 11.22 -9.64 -11.03
C ARG A 14 10.04 -8.75 -10.58
N ARG A 15 9.08 -9.26 -9.81
CA ARG A 15 7.98 -8.44 -9.27
C ARG A 15 8.45 -7.46 -8.18
N VAL A 16 9.40 -7.87 -7.34
CA VAL A 16 10.06 -6.98 -6.37
C VAL A 16 10.87 -5.90 -7.11
N PHE A 17 11.49 -6.26 -8.24
CA PHE A 17 12.22 -5.35 -9.12
C PHE A 17 11.31 -4.34 -9.82
N GLU A 18 10.16 -4.76 -10.36
CA GLU A 18 9.16 -3.86 -10.95
C GLU A 18 8.60 -2.88 -9.90
N LEU A 19 8.34 -3.35 -8.67
CA LEU A 19 7.91 -2.50 -7.55
C LEU A 19 9.01 -1.51 -7.10
N LEU A 20 10.28 -1.92 -7.09
CA LEU A 20 11.41 -1.05 -6.76
C LEU A 20 11.65 0.00 -7.84
N VAL A 21 11.50 -0.34 -9.11
CA VAL A 21 11.62 0.61 -10.23
C VAL A 21 10.49 1.64 -10.20
N VAL A 22 9.25 1.22 -9.94
CA VAL A 22 8.10 2.15 -9.78
C VAL A 22 8.28 3.04 -8.54
N SER A 23 8.80 2.49 -7.44
CA SER A 23 9.09 3.26 -6.22
C SER A 23 10.22 4.27 -6.44
N LEU A 24 11.28 3.89 -7.18
CA LEU A 24 12.36 4.81 -7.54
C LEU A 24 11.84 5.92 -8.47
N PHE A 25 10.98 5.58 -9.43
CA PHE A 25 10.37 6.53 -10.36
C PHE A 25 9.47 7.54 -9.64
N LEU A 26 8.67 7.07 -8.68
CA LEU A 26 7.85 7.92 -7.80
C LEU A 26 8.72 8.82 -6.90
N ILE A 27 9.81 8.30 -6.32
CA ILE A 27 10.75 9.09 -5.53
C ILE A 27 11.39 10.18 -6.39
N ILE A 28 11.77 9.88 -7.63
CA ILE A 28 12.35 10.83 -8.58
C ILE A 28 11.33 11.92 -8.96
N ILE A 29 10.07 11.57 -9.25
CA ILE A 29 9.00 12.53 -9.51
C ILE A 29 8.75 13.43 -8.30
N LEU A 30 8.73 12.86 -7.09
CA LEU A 30 8.54 13.60 -5.85
C LEU A 30 9.73 14.52 -5.52
N THR A 31 10.97 14.13 -5.85
CA THR A 31 12.15 14.99 -5.66
C THR A 31 12.25 16.10 -6.71
N ILE A 32 11.79 15.86 -7.93
CA ILE A 32 11.69 16.89 -8.98
C ILE A 32 10.61 17.90 -8.59
N ASN A 33 9.44 17.45 -8.11
CA ASN A 33 8.37 18.32 -7.63
C ASN A 33 8.77 19.11 -6.36
N SER A 34 9.51 18.51 -5.42
CA SER A 34 9.96 19.21 -4.21
C SER A 34 11.04 20.27 -4.49
N LYS A 35 11.85 20.08 -5.54
CA LYS A 35 12.83 21.09 -6.00
C LYS A 35 12.18 22.23 -6.77
N TRP A 36 11.12 21.94 -7.54
CA TRP A 36 10.29 22.97 -8.17
C TRP A 36 9.54 23.82 -7.12
N SER A 37 8.97 23.20 -6.08
CA SER A 37 8.25 23.92 -5.03
C SER A 37 9.18 24.79 -4.15
N SER A 38 10.41 24.35 -3.91
CA SER A 38 11.39 25.11 -3.11
C SER A 38 12.03 26.28 -3.88
N SER A 39 12.12 26.20 -5.21
CA SER A 39 12.52 27.34 -6.05
C SER A 39 11.45 28.45 -6.08
N ILE A 40 10.16 28.09 -6.07
CA ILE A 40 9.04 29.05 -6.05
C ILE A 40 8.87 29.72 -4.68
N ILE A 41 9.25 29.06 -3.58
CA ILE A 41 9.14 29.60 -2.21
C ILE A 41 10.27 30.60 -1.89
N ASN A 42 11.47 30.44 -2.47
CA ASN A 42 12.60 31.34 -2.18
C ASN A 42 12.52 32.71 -2.87
N ASP A 43 11.84 32.82 -4.02
CA ASP A 43 11.65 34.11 -4.70
C ASP A 43 10.55 34.98 -4.04
N ASN A 44 9.60 34.36 -3.32
CA ASN A 44 8.53 35.09 -2.62
C ASN A 44 8.95 35.71 -1.26
N ASN A 45 10.14 35.39 -0.74
CA ASN A 45 10.59 35.85 0.59
C ASN A 45 11.40 37.17 0.59
N LYS A 46 11.52 37.88 -0.55
CA LYS A 46 12.27 39.15 -0.61
C LYS A 46 11.46 40.44 -0.49
N HIS A 47 10.13 40.41 -0.41
CA HIS A 47 9.36 41.65 -0.25
C HIS A 47 8.21 41.58 0.77
N ARG A 48 8.36 42.46 1.77
CA ARG A 48 7.35 43.13 2.64
C ARG A 48 6.95 42.46 3.95
N HIS A 49 7.68 42.87 5.00
CA HIS A 49 7.10 43.25 6.29
C HIS A 49 6.13 44.44 6.13
N ILE A 50 4.81 44.26 6.33
CA ILE A 50 3.89 45.35 6.76
C ILE A 50 2.80 44.78 7.68
N ASN A 51 2.52 45.58 8.72
CA ASN A 51 1.62 45.44 9.86
C ASN A 51 0.17 45.01 9.53
N ILE A 52 -0.37 44.11 10.35
CA ILE A 52 -1.77 43.67 10.37
C ILE A 52 -2.56 44.67 11.23
N ASN A 53 -3.49 45.41 10.62
CA ASN A 53 -4.78 45.85 11.20
C ASN A 53 -5.57 46.67 10.16
N ASN A 54 -6.79 46.22 9.88
CA ASN A 54 -7.83 46.81 9.01
C ASN A 54 -7.51 46.90 7.51
N ILE A 55 -8.19 46.09 6.68
CA ILE A 55 -8.81 46.45 5.39
C ILE A 55 -9.64 45.24 4.88
N SER A 56 -10.82 45.54 4.36
CA SER A 56 -11.82 44.63 3.78
C SER A 56 -11.26 43.71 2.67
N VAL A 57 -11.64 42.43 2.73
CA VAL A 57 -11.34 41.40 1.72
C VAL A 57 -12.15 41.67 0.46
N ASN A 58 -11.60 42.43 -0.49
CA ASN A 58 -12.12 42.54 -1.87
C ASN A 58 -11.09 43.05 -2.90
N SER A 59 -9.80 42.74 -2.75
CA SER A 59 -8.79 43.24 -3.70
C SER A 59 -7.52 42.39 -3.88
N PHE A 60 -7.63 41.06 -3.94
CA PHE A 60 -6.51 40.18 -4.34
C PHE A 60 -6.81 39.33 -5.58
N LEU A 61 -7.55 39.92 -6.53
CA LEU A 61 -7.74 39.38 -7.89
C LEU A 61 -7.57 40.50 -8.92
N SER A 62 -6.36 41.05 -9.02
CA SER A 62 -5.96 41.90 -10.17
C SER A 62 -4.47 42.23 -10.10
N GLN A 63 -3.60 41.27 -10.43
CA GLN A 63 -2.22 41.55 -10.88
C GLN A 63 -1.55 40.25 -11.35
N ASP A 64 -2.03 39.74 -12.49
CA ASP A 64 -1.22 39.01 -13.49
C ASP A 64 -2.05 38.86 -14.77
N GLN A 65 -2.31 40.01 -15.43
CA GLN A 65 -2.94 40.10 -16.73
C GLN A 65 -2.03 40.91 -17.67
N SER A 66 -0.98 40.28 -18.17
CA SER A 66 -0.40 40.62 -19.48
C SER A 66 0.65 39.57 -19.85
N LEU A 67 0.22 38.45 -20.46
CA LEU A 67 0.93 37.75 -21.55
C LEU A 67 0.27 36.44 -22.05
N ASN A 68 -0.84 35.94 -21.47
CA ASN A 68 -1.55 34.74 -21.98
C ASN A 68 -3.03 35.00 -22.36
N GLN A 69 -3.31 36.07 -23.10
CA GLN A 69 -4.70 36.49 -23.35
C GLN A 69 -5.41 35.88 -24.58
N ASN A 70 -4.80 34.96 -25.34
CA ASN A 70 -5.41 34.48 -26.59
C ASN A 70 -5.73 32.98 -26.70
N HIS A 71 -5.46 32.15 -25.68
CA HIS A 71 -5.90 30.74 -25.70
C HIS A 71 -6.79 30.32 -24.51
N ASP A 72 -6.69 30.98 -23.35
CA ASP A 72 -7.47 30.60 -22.16
C ASP A 72 -8.87 31.25 -22.08
N THR A 73 -9.15 32.27 -22.90
CA THR A 73 -10.41 33.04 -22.88
C THR A 73 -11.57 32.40 -23.65
N ILE A 74 -11.41 31.23 -24.27
CA ILE A 74 -12.48 30.57 -25.06
C ILE A 74 -13.12 29.38 -24.34
N ILE A 75 -12.48 28.80 -23.31
CA ILE A 75 -12.97 27.57 -22.64
C ILE A 75 -13.60 27.81 -21.25
N GLU A 76 -13.37 28.94 -20.58
CA GLU A 76 -14.14 29.37 -19.39
C GLU A 76 -15.58 29.85 -19.72
N LYS A 77 -16.23 29.25 -20.73
CA LYS A 77 -17.67 29.39 -20.93
C LYS A 77 -18.39 28.54 -19.89
N ILE A 78 -19.08 29.20 -18.95
CA ILE A 78 -20.13 28.68 -18.04
C ILE A 78 -20.52 27.25 -18.41
N ILE A 79 -20.07 26.27 -17.63
CA ILE A 79 -20.52 24.90 -17.79
C ILE A 79 -22.00 24.87 -17.44
N THR A 80 -22.80 24.45 -18.42
CA THR A 80 -24.22 24.25 -18.25
C THR A 80 -24.43 22.86 -17.68
N GLY A 81 -25.10 22.76 -16.53
CA GLY A 81 -25.55 21.48 -16.00
C GLY A 81 -26.44 20.73 -17.01
N GLN A 82 -26.57 19.42 -16.81
CA GLN A 82 -27.40 18.53 -17.61
C GLN A 82 -28.59 18.03 -16.77
N PRO A 83 -29.63 18.86 -16.54
CA PRO A 83 -30.77 18.48 -15.71
C PRO A 83 -31.56 17.28 -16.27
N ASN A 84 -31.55 17.10 -17.59
CA ASN A 84 -32.23 16.02 -18.30
C ASN A 84 -31.40 14.73 -18.46
N LEU A 85 -30.11 14.76 -18.12
CA LEU A 85 -29.28 13.55 -18.11
C LEU A 85 -29.80 12.64 -17.00
N ALA A 86 -30.09 11.38 -17.36
CA ALA A 86 -30.50 10.36 -16.40
C ALA A 86 -29.34 10.06 -15.44
N LYS A 87 -29.57 10.29 -14.14
CA LYS A 87 -28.56 10.07 -13.09
C LYS A 87 -28.91 8.82 -12.31
N TYR A 88 -27.92 7.98 -12.06
CA TYR A 88 -28.05 6.79 -11.24
C TYR A 88 -27.05 6.85 -10.09
N ILE A 89 -27.46 6.47 -8.89
CA ILE A 89 -26.55 6.37 -7.75
C ILE A 89 -26.13 4.91 -7.62
N HIS A 90 -24.82 4.66 -7.58
CA HIS A 90 -24.29 3.34 -7.29
C HIS A 90 -24.19 3.12 -5.78
N LEU A 91 -24.72 2.00 -5.31
CA LEU A 91 -24.50 1.50 -3.95
C LEU A 91 -23.71 0.20 -4.03
N ASP A 92 -22.43 0.28 -3.69
CA ASP A 92 -21.57 -0.87 -3.50
C ASP A 92 -21.78 -1.45 -2.10
N LEU A 93 -22.37 -2.65 -2.04
CA LEU A 93 -22.69 -3.34 -0.79
C LEU A 93 -21.52 -4.14 -0.22
N LYS A 94 -20.37 -4.17 -0.92
CA LYS A 94 -19.17 -4.91 -0.52
C LYS A 94 -18.66 -4.46 0.85
N GLY A 95 -18.85 -5.33 1.84
CA GLY A 95 -18.27 -5.21 3.18
C GLY A 95 -18.88 -4.17 4.12
N ALA A 96 -19.63 -3.17 3.66
CA ALA A 96 -20.37 -2.23 4.52
C ALA A 96 -21.82 -2.00 4.05
N PRO A 97 -22.64 -3.06 3.91
CA PRO A 97 -24.02 -2.93 3.52
C PRO A 97 -24.84 -2.25 4.64
N PRO A 98 -25.72 -1.29 4.34
CA PRO A 98 -26.61 -0.72 5.33
C PRO A 98 -27.72 -1.71 5.72
N GLN A 99 -28.31 -1.55 6.90
CA GLN A 99 -29.48 -2.32 7.34
C GLN A 99 -30.71 -1.95 6.50
N PRO A 100 -31.34 -2.91 5.79
CA PRO A 100 -32.33 -2.59 4.78
C PRO A 100 -33.52 -1.77 5.27
N ASN A 101 -34.08 -2.16 6.42
CA ASN A 101 -35.25 -1.54 7.05
C ASN A 101 -34.96 -0.18 7.71
N LYS A 102 -33.69 0.20 7.88
CA LYS A 102 -33.29 1.48 8.49
C LYS A 102 -32.85 2.51 7.45
N PHE A 103 -32.45 2.04 6.27
CA PHE A 103 -31.74 2.87 5.30
C PHE A 103 -32.54 3.17 4.03
N TYR A 104 -33.07 2.17 3.32
CA TYR A 104 -33.47 2.38 1.92
C TYR A 104 -34.69 3.28 1.75
N GLU A 105 -35.75 3.10 2.55
CA GLU A 105 -36.95 3.94 2.44
C GLU A 105 -36.63 5.42 2.72
N THR A 106 -35.88 5.69 3.78
CA THR A 106 -35.49 7.05 4.18
C THR A 106 -34.51 7.67 3.18
N PHE A 107 -33.53 6.89 2.69
CA PHE A 107 -32.59 7.34 1.67
C PHE A 107 -33.29 7.64 0.34
N PHE A 108 -34.18 6.77 -0.14
CA PHE A 108 -34.91 6.99 -1.40
C PHE A 108 -35.86 8.17 -1.31
N ASN A 109 -36.57 8.33 -0.19
CA ASN A 109 -37.37 9.51 0.06
C ASN A 109 -36.51 10.79 0.05
N PHE A 110 -35.35 10.78 0.70
CA PHE A 110 -34.41 11.91 0.66
C PHE A 110 -33.98 12.25 -0.77
N ILE A 111 -33.60 11.25 -1.57
CA ILE A 111 -33.20 11.43 -2.97
C ILE A 111 -34.35 11.98 -3.85
N ASP A 112 -35.59 11.50 -3.67
CA ASP A 112 -36.76 12.03 -4.41
C ASP A 112 -37.02 13.50 -4.02
N GLN A 113 -36.96 13.82 -2.72
CA GLN A 113 -37.18 15.18 -2.21
C GLN A 113 -36.08 16.18 -2.61
N LEU A 114 -34.84 15.71 -2.85
CA LEU A 114 -33.80 16.57 -3.42
C LEU A 114 -34.18 17.13 -4.79
N ASN A 115 -35.02 16.43 -5.56
CA ASN A 115 -35.49 16.85 -6.89
C ASN A 115 -34.32 17.26 -7.81
N MET A 116 -33.36 16.35 -8.00
CA MET A 116 -32.16 16.52 -8.84
C MET A 116 -32.10 15.52 -10.02
N SER A 117 -33.27 15.04 -10.46
CA SER A 117 -33.44 14.11 -11.59
C SER A 117 -32.67 12.80 -11.45
N VAL A 118 -32.61 12.23 -10.24
CA VAL A 118 -32.13 10.84 -10.05
C VAL A 118 -33.20 9.89 -10.55
N LYS A 119 -32.82 9.00 -11.48
CA LYS A 119 -33.73 8.09 -12.15
C LYS A 119 -33.77 6.71 -11.50
N GLY A 120 -32.66 6.30 -10.88
CA GLY A 120 -32.57 4.98 -10.29
C GLY A 120 -31.29 4.75 -9.50
N ILE A 121 -31.17 3.53 -9.01
CA ILE A 121 -30.07 3.06 -8.16
C ILE A 121 -29.47 1.82 -8.82
N VAL A 122 -28.15 1.80 -8.97
CA VAL A 122 -27.39 0.61 -9.34
C VAL A 122 -26.92 -0.01 -8.04
N ILE A 123 -27.24 -1.29 -7.80
CA ILE A 123 -26.85 -1.97 -6.57
C ILE A 123 -25.92 -3.12 -6.92
N GLU A 124 -24.67 -3.05 -6.45
CA GLU A 124 -23.70 -4.14 -6.55
C GLU A 124 -23.80 -5.01 -5.31
N TYR A 125 -24.28 -6.24 -5.50
CA TYR A 125 -24.66 -7.12 -4.40
C TYR A 125 -23.57 -8.08 -3.94
N GLU A 126 -22.86 -8.72 -4.86
CA GLU A 126 -21.87 -9.78 -4.59
C GLU A 126 -22.37 -10.83 -3.56
N ASP A 127 -21.67 -11.01 -2.43
CA ASP A 127 -22.00 -11.96 -1.38
C ASP A 127 -23.18 -11.53 -0.49
N LEU A 128 -23.76 -10.35 -0.69
CA LEU A 128 -24.92 -9.87 0.05
C LEU A 128 -26.25 -10.29 -0.58
N LEU A 129 -26.24 -10.79 -1.81
CA LEU A 129 -27.45 -11.34 -2.43
C LEU A 129 -27.81 -12.69 -1.77
N PRO A 130 -29.09 -12.97 -1.43
CA PRO A 130 -29.53 -14.22 -0.80
C PRO A 130 -29.52 -15.41 -1.77
N LEU A 131 -28.33 -15.79 -2.23
CA LEU A 131 -28.11 -16.90 -3.13
C LEU A 131 -28.28 -18.25 -2.39
N ASN A 132 -28.88 -19.22 -3.07
CA ASN A 132 -29.14 -20.56 -2.53
C ASN A 132 -28.34 -21.63 -3.28
N GLY A 133 -28.45 -22.87 -2.79
CA GLY A 133 -27.83 -24.03 -3.44
C GLY A 133 -26.31 -23.98 -3.35
N ARG A 134 -25.63 -24.04 -4.50
CA ARG A 134 -24.16 -24.08 -4.57
C ARG A 134 -23.49 -22.85 -3.96
N PHE A 135 -24.18 -21.71 -3.92
CA PHE A 135 -23.64 -20.44 -3.40
C PHE A 135 -23.89 -20.22 -1.92
N ALA A 136 -24.56 -21.13 -1.21
CA ALA A 136 -24.97 -20.91 0.18
C ALA A 136 -23.81 -20.65 1.15
N ASN A 137 -22.60 -21.13 0.84
CA ASN A 137 -21.41 -20.87 1.64
C ASN A 137 -20.67 -19.57 1.23
N ALA A 138 -20.98 -19.03 0.04
CA ALA A 138 -20.45 -17.76 -0.44
C ALA A 138 -21.28 -16.56 0.03
N THR A 139 -22.54 -16.75 0.39
CA THR A 139 -23.37 -15.68 0.93
C THR A 139 -22.89 -15.24 2.31
N HIS A 140 -22.79 -13.94 2.51
CA HIS A 140 -22.35 -13.32 3.73
C HIS A 140 -23.25 -13.70 4.93
N ARG A 141 -22.67 -13.86 6.11
CA ARG A 141 -23.42 -14.25 7.33
C ARG A 141 -24.51 -13.25 7.70
N PHE A 142 -24.24 -11.96 7.47
CA PHE A 142 -25.19 -10.86 7.63
C PHE A 142 -25.74 -10.37 6.28
N GLY A 143 -25.69 -11.22 5.25
CA GLY A 143 -26.25 -10.93 3.93
C GLY A 143 -27.75 -10.66 3.98
N TYR A 144 -28.25 -10.01 2.92
CA TYR A 144 -29.67 -9.68 2.83
C TYR A 144 -30.51 -10.93 2.65
N LYS A 145 -31.75 -10.85 3.10
CA LYS A 145 -32.78 -11.87 2.88
C LYS A 145 -33.61 -11.50 1.66
N LYS A 146 -34.32 -12.48 1.11
CA LYS A 146 -35.25 -12.24 0.00
C LYS A 146 -36.27 -11.14 0.32
N SER A 147 -36.79 -11.11 1.56
CA SER A 147 -37.68 -10.06 2.06
C SER A 147 -37.04 -8.67 2.04
N ASP A 148 -35.72 -8.58 2.23
CA ASP A 148 -35.00 -7.32 2.20
C ASP A 148 -34.88 -6.80 0.76
N ILE A 149 -34.63 -7.68 -0.21
CA ILE A 149 -34.64 -7.33 -1.64
C ILE A 149 -36.04 -6.87 -2.10
N GLU A 150 -37.09 -7.52 -1.61
CA GLU A 150 -38.49 -7.11 -1.85
C GLU A 150 -38.80 -5.73 -1.23
N LEU A 151 -38.30 -5.47 -0.02
CA LEU A 151 -38.41 -4.17 0.65
C LEU A 151 -37.72 -3.08 -0.17
N ILE A 152 -36.48 -3.30 -0.60
CA ILE A 152 -35.69 -2.35 -1.41
C ILE A 152 -36.43 -2.01 -2.70
N GLN A 153 -36.94 -3.01 -3.42
CA GLN A 153 -37.67 -2.79 -4.66
C GLN A 153 -39.00 -2.06 -4.43
N THR A 154 -39.70 -2.36 -3.33
CA THR A 154 -40.96 -1.69 -2.99
C THR A 154 -40.72 -0.21 -2.68
N ALA A 155 -39.69 0.08 -1.86
CA ALA A 155 -39.27 1.43 -1.53
C ALA A 155 -38.82 2.22 -2.77
N ALA A 156 -38.01 1.61 -3.64
CA ALA A 156 -37.58 2.28 -4.88
C ALA A 156 -38.79 2.63 -5.76
N LYS A 157 -39.73 1.69 -5.90
CA LYS A 157 -40.95 1.88 -6.70
C LYS A 157 -41.86 2.99 -6.16
N SER A 158 -42.04 3.11 -4.83
CA SER A 158 -42.85 4.20 -4.25
C SER A 158 -42.26 5.58 -4.52
N HIS A 159 -40.94 5.66 -4.69
CA HIS A 159 -40.20 6.89 -4.99
C HIS A 159 -39.85 7.04 -6.49
N ARG A 160 -40.47 6.24 -7.38
CA ARG A 160 -40.25 6.25 -8.84
C ARG A 160 -38.79 6.04 -9.26
N LEU A 161 -38.00 5.36 -8.44
CA LEU A 161 -36.63 4.96 -8.73
C LEU A 161 -36.61 3.54 -9.32
N GLU A 162 -35.86 3.34 -10.40
CA GLU A 162 -35.58 2.00 -10.91
C GLU A 162 -34.36 1.38 -10.22
N ILE A 163 -34.39 0.05 -9.98
CA ILE A 163 -33.24 -0.70 -9.47
C ILE A 163 -32.57 -1.45 -10.63
N ILE A 164 -31.26 -1.25 -10.77
CA ILE A 164 -30.41 -2.01 -11.69
C ILE A 164 -29.52 -2.93 -10.84
N PRO A 165 -29.74 -4.26 -10.85
CA PRO A 165 -28.82 -5.16 -10.19
C PRO A 165 -27.49 -5.21 -10.95
N LEU A 166 -26.40 -5.06 -10.20
CA LEU A 166 -25.05 -5.32 -10.66
C LEU A 166 -24.53 -6.59 -9.99
N ILE A 167 -24.14 -7.57 -10.81
CA ILE A 167 -23.46 -8.77 -10.34
C ILE A 167 -22.25 -9.04 -11.24
N GLN A 168 -21.11 -9.27 -10.61
CA GLN A 168 -19.86 -9.53 -11.31
C GLN A 168 -19.91 -10.91 -11.99
N THR A 169 -19.52 -10.98 -13.27
CA THR A 169 -19.52 -12.23 -14.05
C THR A 169 -18.16 -12.63 -14.57
N PHE A 170 -17.14 -11.77 -14.42
CA PHE A 170 -15.81 -12.01 -15.00
C PHE A 170 -14.64 -11.67 -14.06
N GLY A 171 -14.44 -10.38 -13.78
CA GLY A 171 -13.52 -9.86 -12.76
C GLY A 171 -14.22 -9.67 -11.41
N HIS A 172 -13.49 -9.23 -10.39
CA HIS A 172 -14.00 -8.94 -9.04
C HIS A 172 -14.85 -10.07 -8.43
N LEU A 173 -14.47 -11.33 -8.69
CA LEU A 173 -15.16 -12.52 -8.19
C LEU A 173 -14.50 -13.10 -6.93
N GLU A 174 -13.68 -12.33 -6.22
CA GLU A 174 -12.96 -12.78 -5.03
C GLU A 174 -13.92 -13.26 -3.93
N TRP A 175 -15.08 -12.63 -3.82
CA TRP A 175 -16.14 -13.01 -2.87
C TRP A 175 -16.54 -14.47 -3.00
N LEU A 176 -16.55 -14.99 -4.23
CA LEU A 176 -16.89 -16.37 -4.56
C LEU A 176 -15.63 -17.25 -4.64
N LEU A 177 -14.66 -16.84 -5.45
CA LEU A 177 -13.51 -17.64 -5.83
C LEU A 177 -12.47 -17.77 -4.71
N LYS A 178 -12.55 -17.00 -3.62
CA LYS A 178 -11.70 -17.21 -2.43
C LYS A 178 -11.97 -18.54 -1.73
N LEU A 179 -13.18 -19.09 -1.89
CA LEU A 179 -13.58 -20.34 -1.25
C LEU A 179 -13.02 -21.56 -2.00
N ARG A 180 -12.77 -22.63 -1.26
CA ARG A 180 -12.09 -23.83 -1.75
C ARG A 180 -12.91 -24.57 -2.82
N GLU A 181 -14.22 -24.62 -2.64
CA GLU A 181 -15.16 -25.25 -3.57
C GLU A 181 -15.22 -24.56 -4.94
N PHE A 182 -14.78 -23.31 -5.05
CA PHE A 182 -14.75 -22.56 -6.30
C PHE A 182 -13.33 -22.36 -6.87
N GLU A 183 -12.30 -22.95 -6.25
CA GLU A 183 -10.91 -22.83 -6.69
C GLU A 183 -10.70 -23.28 -8.15
N LEU A 184 -11.44 -24.29 -8.60
CA LEU A 184 -11.34 -24.82 -9.96
C LEU A 184 -11.79 -23.84 -11.04
N TYR A 185 -12.55 -22.80 -10.69
CA TYR A 185 -13.06 -21.81 -11.63
C TYR A 185 -12.11 -20.62 -11.80
N ARG A 186 -10.97 -20.56 -11.11
CA ARG A 186 -10.03 -19.43 -11.25
C ARG A 186 -9.28 -19.48 -12.57
N ASP A 187 -9.08 -18.32 -13.22
CA ASP A 187 -8.18 -18.22 -14.37
C ASP A 187 -6.70 -18.44 -13.99
N GLU A 188 -6.30 -17.86 -12.85
CA GLU A 188 -4.97 -18.05 -12.24
C GLU A 188 -5.14 -18.64 -10.84
N LEU A 189 -4.48 -19.77 -10.56
CA LEU A 189 -4.62 -20.47 -9.28
C LEU A 189 -4.36 -19.58 -8.05
N ALA A 190 -3.38 -18.67 -8.16
CA ALA A 190 -2.98 -17.77 -7.09
C ALA A 190 -3.89 -16.55 -6.90
N SER A 191 -4.79 -16.27 -7.85
CA SER A 191 -5.64 -15.08 -7.86
C SER A 191 -7.12 -15.45 -7.91
N PRO A 192 -7.92 -15.11 -6.87
CA PRO A 192 -9.36 -15.33 -6.90
C PRO A 192 -10.13 -14.21 -7.61
N MET A 193 -9.48 -13.29 -8.35
CA MET A 193 -10.18 -12.14 -8.95
C MET A 193 -10.98 -12.50 -10.21
N VAL A 194 -10.41 -13.36 -11.07
CA VAL A 194 -10.94 -13.62 -12.42
C VAL A 194 -11.38 -15.07 -12.57
N ILE A 195 -12.61 -15.27 -13.05
CA ILE A 195 -13.12 -16.60 -13.38
C ILE A 195 -12.63 -17.04 -14.77
N THR A 196 -12.27 -18.32 -14.91
CA THR A 196 -11.79 -18.86 -16.18
C THR A 196 -12.92 -18.96 -17.20
N PRO A 197 -12.80 -18.34 -18.39
CA PRO A 197 -13.80 -18.44 -19.45
C PRO A 197 -13.66 -19.74 -20.28
N CYS A 198 -12.70 -20.60 -19.93
CA CYS A 198 -12.32 -21.77 -20.73
C CYS A 198 -12.97 -23.08 -20.28
N LEU A 199 -13.74 -23.04 -19.19
CA LEU A 199 -14.41 -24.20 -18.62
C LEU A 199 -15.91 -24.09 -18.84
N ASP A 200 -16.56 -25.10 -19.42
CA ASP A 200 -18.01 -25.04 -19.61
C ASP A 200 -18.79 -25.01 -18.30
N LEU A 201 -18.26 -25.64 -17.25
CA LEU A 201 -18.84 -25.54 -15.90
C LEU A 201 -18.87 -24.10 -15.37
N THR A 202 -17.98 -23.21 -15.83
CA THR A 202 -18.05 -21.77 -15.50
C THR A 202 -19.39 -21.19 -15.91
N TYR A 203 -19.89 -21.55 -17.09
CA TYR A 203 -21.14 -20.99 -17.61
C TYR A 203 -22.37 -21.62 -16.97
N VAL A 204 -22.28 -22.87 -16.49
CA VAL A 204 -23.32 -23.47 -15.64
C VAL A 204 -23.40 -22.74 -14.29
N LEU A 205 -22.25 -22.37 -13.72
CA LEU A 205 -22.17 -21.59 -12.49
C LEU A 205 -22.76 -20.18 -12.69
N LEU A 206 -22.34 -19.47 -13.74
CA LEU A 206 -22.80 -18.12 -14.04
C LEU A 206 -24.27 -18.06 -14.46
N GLU A 207 -24.79 -19.08 -15.16
CA GLU A 207 -26.23 -19.19 -15.46
C GLU A 207 -27.08 -19.29 -14.19
N ASP A 208 -26.67 -20.10 -13.20
CA ASP A 208 -27.34 -20.20 -11.90
C ASP A 208 -27.30 -18.86 -11.14
N LEU A 209 -26.15 -18.18 -11.12
CA LEU A 209 -25.98 -16.87 -10.49
C LEU A 209 -26.89 -15.80 -11.12
N LEU A 210 -26.91 -15.73 -12.46
CA LEU A 210 -27.70 -14.76 -13.22
C LEU A 210 -29.21 -15.05 -13.11
N GLN A 211 -29.60 -16.32 -13.12
CA GLN A 211 -30.99 -16.73 -12.92
C GLN A 211 -31.51 -16.25 -11.56
N GLN A 212 -30.79 -16.56 -10.48
CA GLN A 212 -31.17 -16.14 -9.13
C GLN A 212 -31.22 -14.61 -9.01
N THR A 213 -30.24 -13.90 -9.60
CA THR A 213 -30.20 -12.43 -9.60
C THR A 213 -31.43 -11.83 -10.29
N LEU A 214 -31.79 -12.33 -11.48
CA LEU A 214 -32.93 -11.84 -12.24
C LEU A 214 -34.27 -12.21 -11.59
N ASP A 215 -34.39 -13.41 -11.00
CA ASP A 215 -35.60 -13.83 -10.28
C ASP A 215 -35.89 -12.94 -9.07
N MET A 216 -34.83 -12.46 -8.41
CA MET A 216 -34.95 -11.49 -7.31
C MET A 216 -35.26 -10.06 -7.79
N HIS A 217 -35.04 -9.73 -9.06
CA HIS A 217 -35.28 -8.42 -9.66
C HIS A 217 -36.30 -8.51 -10.81
N PRO A 218 -37.55 -8.91 -10.56
CA PRO A 218 -38.53 -9.19 -11.62
C PRO A 218 -38.92 -7.94 -12.42
N ASN A 219 -38.82 -6.75 -11.82
CA ASN A 219 -39.22 -5.49 -12.46
C ASN A 219 -38.06 -4.77 -13.17
N SER A 220 -36.84 -5.29 -13.09
CA SER A 220 -35.69 -4.64 -13.71
C SER A 220 -35.57 -5.01 -15.19
N ASN A 221 -35.45 -3.97 -16.03
CA ASN A 221 -35.26 -4.10 -17.48
C ASN A 221 -33.79 -3.96 -17.90
N ILE A 222 -32.89 -3.79 -16.93
CA ILE A 222 -31.46 -3.58 -17.15
C ILE A 222 -30.69 -4.41 -16.12
N ILE A 223 -29.63 -5.09 -16.53
CA ILE A 223 -28.68 -5.75 -15.62
C ILE A 223 -27.27 -5.26 -15.95
N HIS A 224 -26.45 -5.02 -14.92
CA HIS A 224 -25.03 -4.75 -15.08
C HIS A 224 -24.24 -6.03 -14.74
N ILE A 225 -23.46 -6.55 -15.70
CA ILE A 225 -22.77 -7.84 -15.55
C ILE A 225 -21.28 -7.70 -15.15
N GLY A 226 -20.83 -6.45 -14.93
CA GLY A 226 -19.47 -6.14 -14.49
C GLY A 226 -18.51 -6.09 -15.67
N CYS A 227 -17.48 -6.95 -15.62
CA CYS A 227 -16.44 -7.12 -16.63
C CYS A 227 -15.34 -6.03 -16.66
N ASP A 228 -15.14 -5.36 -15.53
CA ASP A 228 -14.03 -4.45 -15.23
C ASP A 228 -12.76 -5.17 -14.79
N GLU A 229 -11.61 -4.51 -15.03
CA GLU A 229 -10.27 -4.87 -14.54
C GLU A 229 -9.82 -6.32 -14.82
N VAL A 230 -10.38 -6.94 -15.86
CA VAL A 230 -10.11 -8.34 -16.22
C VAL A 230 -8.74 -8.47 -16.87
N THR A 231 -7.79 -9.07 -16.14
CA THR A 231 -6.47 -9.44 -16.67
C THR A 231 -6.37 -10.96 -16.82
N LEU A 232 -6.63 -11.47 -18.02
CA LEU A 232 -6.53 -12.91 -18.32
C LEU A 232 -5.07 -13.36 -18.43
N THR A 233 -4.72 -14.39 -17.65
CA THR A 233 -3.40 -15.04 -17.69
C THR A 233 -3.37 -16.21 -18.68
N ASN A 234 -4.55 -16.77 -19.01
CA ASN A 234 -4.70 -18.03 -19.75
C ASN A 234 -3.90 -19.19 -19.12
N SER A 235 -3.64 -19.12 -17.81
CA SER A 235 -2.83 -20.13 -17.13
C SER A 235 -3.62 -21.40 -16.81
N HIS A 236 -4.96 -21.33 -16.79
CA HIS A 236 -5.82 -22.48 -16.59
C HIS A 236 -5.59 -23.57 -17.68
N PRO A 237 -5.44 -24.86 -17.34
CA PRO A 237 -5.11 -25.92 -18.30
C PRO A 237 -6.05 -25.99 -19.51
N LYS A 238 -7.36 -25.79 -19.30
CA LYS A 238 -8.34 -25.76 -20.39
C LYS A 238 -8.17 -24.60 -21.35
N CYS A 239 -7.62 -23.46 -20.90
CA CYS A 239 -7.33 -22.34 -21.79
C CYS A 239 -6.18 -22.65 -22.76
N GLN A 240 -5.24 -23.50 -22.36
CA GLN A 240 -4.09 -23.90 -23.19
C GLN A 240 -4.48 -24.83 -24.34
N GLU A 241 -5.61 -25.54 -24.22
CA GLU A 241 -6.17 -26.39 -25.28
C GLU A 241 -6.88 -25.58 -26.38
N ILE A 242 -7.28 -24.34 -26.10
CA ILE A 242 -8.09 -23.49 -26.99
C ILE A 242 -7.20 -22.41 -27.61
N SER A 243 -6.97 -22.52 -28.93
CA SER A 243 -6.27 -21.49 -29.71
C SER A 243 -7.16 -20.25 -29.92
N MET A 244 -7.13 -19.35 -28.94
CA MET A 244 -7.86 -18.07 -28.94
C MET A 244 -7.04 -17.05 -28.16
N ASP A 245 -6.89 -15.85 -28.71
CA ASP A 245 -6.15 -14.77 -28.05
C ASP A 245 -6.92 -14.17 -26.86
N VAL A 246 -6.29 -13.29 -26.09
CA VAL A 246 -6.90 -12.68 -24.90
C VAL A 246 -8.11 -11.81 -25.25
N PRO A 247 -8.04 -10.86 -26.21
CA PRO A 247 -9.19 -10.08 -26.64
C PRO A 247 -10.37 -10.91 -27.13
N GLU A 248 -10.14 -11.91 -28.00
CA GLU A 248 -11.18 -12.80 -28.51
C GLU A 248 -11.87 -13.56 -27.38
N ARG A 249 -11.09 -14.00 -26.39
CA ARG A 249 -11.59 -14.73 -25.23
C ARG A 249 -12.47 -13.85 -24.33
N TYR A 250 -12.10 -12.58 -24.14
CA TYR A 250 -12.93 -11.63 -23.42
C TYR A 250 -14.28 -11.44 -24.13
N ILE A 251 -14.26 -11.25 -25.45
CA ILE A 251 -15.46 -11.00 -26.26
C ILE A 251 -16.37 -12.24 -26.30
N ASN A 252 -15.77 -13.43 -26.43
CA ASN A 252 -16.50 -14.69 -26.35
C ASN A 252 -17.16 -14.88 -24.96
N HIS A 253 -16.45 -14.54 -23.88
CA HIS A 253 -17.04 -14.57 -22.54
C HIS A 253 -18.27 -13.66 -22.45
N VAL A 254 -18.15 -12.39 -22.85
CA VAL A 254 -19.27 -11.43 -22.84
C VAL A 254 -20.44 -11.95 -23.69
N LYS A 255 -20.18 -12.47 -24.90
CA LYS A 255 -21.24 -13.04 -25.76
C LYS A 255 -21.96 -14.23 -25.13
N ARG A 256 -21.23 -15.12 -24.44
CA ARG A 256 -21.84 -16.26 -23.73
C ARG A 256 -22.71 -15.77 -22.58
N ILE A 257 -22.27 -14.78 -21.80
CA ILE A 257 -23.08 -14.17 -20.75
C ILE A 257 -24.32 -13.48 -21.33
N VAL A 258 -24.19 -12.71 -22.41
CA VAL A 258 -25.33 -12.11 -23.11
C VAL A 258 -26.32 -13.18 -23.54
N SER A 259 -25.85 -14.29 -24.13
CA SER A 259 -26.72 -15.40 -24.53
C SER A 259 -27.46 -16.03 -23.34
N ILE A 260 -26.80 -16.18 -22.20
CA ILE A 260 -27.41 -16.70 -20.96
C ILE A 260 -28.49 -15.72 -20.47
N VAL A 261 -28.16 -14.44 -20.35
CA VAL A 261 -29.09 -13.41 -19.88
C VAL A 261 -30.32 -13.33 -20.79
N GLN A 262 -30.14 -13.33 -22.12
CA GLN A 262 -31.24 -13.29 -23.08
C GLN A 262 -32.08 -14.58 -23.08
N LYS A 263 -31.48 -15.74 -22.76
CA LYS A 263 -32.22 -17.00 -22.56
C LYS A 263 -33.10 -16.94 -21.31
N ILE A 264 -32.60 -16.38 -20.21
CA ILE A 264 -33.32 -16.24 -18.95
C ILE A 264 -34.45 -15.21 -19.08
N ARG A 265 -34.14 -14.03 -19.62
CA ARG A 265 -35.10 -12.93 -19.80
C ARG A 265 -34.83 -12.17 -21.12
N PRO A 266 -35.53 -12.54 -22.20
CA PRO A 266 -35.40 -11.87 -23.49
C PRO A 266 -35.70 -10.37 -23.40
N GLY A 267 -34.91 -9.55 -24.08
CA GLY A 267 -35.13 -8.11 -24.20
C GLY A 267 -34.58 -7.26 -23.05
N ILE A 268 -33.97 -7.87 -22.03
CA ILE A 268 -33.27 -7.13 -20.98
C ILE A 268 -32.03 -6.44 -21.56
N ARG A 269 -31.77 -5.19 -21.15
CA ARG A 269 -30.58 -4.44 -21.54
C ARG A 269 -29.41 -4.83 -20.64
N ILE A 270 -28.20 -4.88 -21.19
CA ILE A 270 -27.02 -5.39 -20.49
C ILE A 270 -25.95 -4.30 -20.46
N LEU A 271 -25.53 -3.90 -19.27
CA LEU A 271 -24.44 -2.95 -19.05
C LEU A 271 -23.14 -3.70 -18.75
N ILE A 272 -22.03 -3.16 -19.24
CA ILE A 272 -20.66 -3.60 -18.91
C ILE A 272 -19.79 -2.40 -18.60
N TRP A 273 -18.83 -2.55 -17.68
CA TRP A 273 -17.76 -1.57 -17.53
C TRP A 273 -16.86 -1.58 -18.77
N ASP A 274 -16.36 -0.40 -19.18
CA ASP A 274 -15.74 -0.23 -20.49
C ASP A 274 -14.21 -0.36 -20.52
N ASP A 275 -13.53 -0.35 -19.38
CA ASP A 275 -12.08 -0.16 -19.28
C ASP A 275 -11.29 -1.20 -20.07
N VAL A 276 -11.72 -2.46 -20.02
CA VAL A 276 -11.06 -3.53 -20.78
C VAL A 276 -11.23 -3.33 -22.28
N ILE A 277 -12.46 -3.03 -22.75
CA ILE A 277 -12.78 -2.84 -24.17
C ILE A 277 -12.34 -1.47 -24.73
N ARG A 278 -11.91 -0.55 -23.86
CA ARG A 278 -11.30 0.74 -24.20
C ARG A 278 -9.78 0.66 -24.36
N SER A 279 -9.16 -0.47 -24.05
CA SER A 279 -7.71 -0.65 -24.18
C SER A 279 -7.24 -0.63 -25.66
N GLU A 280 -5.95 -0.36 -25.87
CA GLU A 280 -5.34 -0.31 -27.21
C GLU A 280 -5.55 -1.59 -28.04
N GLN A 281 -5.66 -2.74 -27.37
CA GLN A 281 -5.89 -4.04 -28.04
C GLN A 281 -7.22 -4.07 -28.79
N PHE A 282 -8.25 -3.42 -28.24
CA PHE A 282 -9.58 -3.33 -28.86
C PHE A 282 -9.71 -2.14 -29.81
N ILE A 283 -9.08 -1.00 -29.50
CA ILE A 283 -9.03 0.16 -30.40
C ILE A 283 -8.43 -0.24 -31.75
N ASN A 284 -7.36 -1.05 -31.74
CA ASN A 284 -6.70 -1.53 -32.95
C ASN A 284 -7.44 -2.71 -33.62
N ASN A 285 -8.52 -3.22 -33.01
CA ASN A 285 -9.29 -4.36 -33.52
C ASN A 285 -10.81 -4.10 -33.47
N GLU A 286 -11.26 -3.05 -34.19
CA GLU A 286 -12.67 -2.67 -34.28
C GLU A 286 -13.59 -3.82 -34.72
N LYS A 287 -13.10 -4.76 -35.54
CA LYS A 287 -13.85 -5.95 -35.98
C LYS A 287 -14.33 -6.79 -34.81
N LEU A 288 -13.49 -6.93 -33.79
CA LEU A 288 -13.79 -7.73 -32.62
C LEU A 288 -14.82 -7.02 -31.73
N LEU A 289 -14.67 -5.70 -31.54
CA LEU A 289 -15.69 -4.89 -30.85
C LEU A 289 -17.05 -4.91 -31.56
N ASN A 290 -17.05 -4.98 -32.89
CA ASN A 290 -18.28 -5.09 -33.67
C ASN A 290 -19.07 -6.38 -33.38
N GLU A 291 -18.46 -7.42 -32.80
CA GLU A 291 -19.21 -8.59 -32.32
C GLU A 291 -20.10 -8.30 -31.11
N LEU A 292 -19.82 -7.22 -30.37
CA LEU A 292 -20.66 -6.74 -29.26
C LEU A 292 -21.69 -5.69 -29.69
N LYS A 293 -21.75 -5.35 -30.98
CA LYS A 293 -22.63 -4.31 -31.53
C LYS A 293 -24.08 -4.55 -31.09
N ASN A 294 -24.62 -3.58 -30.33
CA ASN A 294 -25.98 -3.61 -29.77
C ASN A 294 -26.33 -4.86 -28.92
N LEU A 295 -25.33 -5.62 -28.45
CA LEU A 295 -25.53 -6.70 -27.48
C LEU A 295 -25.41 -6.20 -26.04
N VAL A 296 -24.61 -5.16 -25.83
CA VAL A 296 -24.32 -4.54 -24.53
C VAL A 296 -24.28 -3.02 -24.68
N GLU A 297 -24.37 -2.31 -23.57
CA GLU A 297 -24.19 -0.87 -23.47
C GLU A 297 -22.96 -0.58 -22.58
N PRO A 298 -21.87 -0.04 -23.14
CA PRO A 298 -20.67 0.27 -22.35
C PRO A 298 -20.93 1.40 -21.34
N VAL A 299 -20.37 1.24 -20.15
CA VAL A 299 -20.34 2.23 -19.08
C VAL A 299 -18.90 2.72 -18.92
N ALA A 300 -18.63 3.89 -19.48
CA ALA A 300 -17.31 4.49 -19.47
C ALA A 300 -17.03 5.18 -18.14
N TRP A 301 -16.05 4.68 -17.38
CA TRP A 301 -15.69 5.24 -16.08
C TRP A 301 -14.33 5.95 -16.12
N ASN A 302 -14.26 7.07 -15.39
CA ASN A 302 -13.04 7.85 -15.17
C ASN A 302 -13.27 8.73 -13.92
N TYR A 303 -12.39 8.58 -12.92
CA TYR A 303 -12.52 9.23 -11.61
C TYR A 303 -11.54 10.41 -11.42
N HIS A 304 -10.79 10.79 -12.45
CA HIS A 304 -9.88 11.93 -12.37
C HIS A 304 -10.63 13.27 -12.34
N PRO A 305 -10.11 14.30 -11.62
CA PRO A 305 -10.74 15.61 -11.51
C PRO A 305 -10.62 16.42 -12.81
N THR A 306 -9.81 15.95 -13.76
CA THR A 306 -9.64 16.46 -15.13
C THR A 306 -9.37 15.28 -16.06
N PHE A 307 -9.73 15.38 -17.33
CA PHE A 307 -9.39 14.37 -18.36
C PHE A 307 -8.27 14.88 -19.23
N ASP A 308 -7.28 14.02 -19.50
CA ASP A 308 -6.19 14.33 -20.42
C ASP A 308 -6.62 14.19 -21.90
N ASP A 309 -5.78 14.72 -22.79
CA ASP A 309 -5.99 14.67 -24.23
C ASP A 309 -6.07 13.24 -24.77
N SER A 310 -5.40 12.28 -24.13
CA SER A 310 -5.41 10.88 -24.57
C SER A 310 -6.79 10.25 -24.35
N TYR A 311 -7.44 10.58 -23.24
CA TYR A 311 -8.82 10.19 -22.98
C TYR A 311 -9.77 10.99 -23.88
N ILE A 312 -9.65 12.32 -23.93
CA ILE A 312 -10.60 13.18 -24.67
C ILE A 312 -10.62 12.84 -26.17
N TYR A 313 -9.46 12.68 -26.79
CA TYR A 313 -9.30 12.45 -28.23
C TYR A 313 -9.11 10.99 -28.60
N SER A 314 -9.41 10.05 -27.68
CA SER A 314 -9.29 8.62 -27.96
C SER A 314 -10.17 8.22 -29.16
N PRO A 315 -9.65 7.43 -30.13
CA PRO A 315 -10.43 6.92 -31.26
C PRO A 315 -11.63 6.06 -30.83
N ILE A 316 -11.61 5.53 -29.59
CA ILE A 316 -12.68 4.68 -29.05
C ILE A 316 -14.06 5.36 -29.10
N TRP A 317 -14.13 6.69 -28.93
CA TRP A 317 -15.40 7.40 -28.88
C TRP A 317 -16.14 7.38 -30.23
N ASN A 318 -15.39 7.41 -31.33
CA ASN A 318 -15.94 7.25 -32.67
C ASN A 318 -16.34 5.80 -32.95
N ILE A 319 -15.63 4.82 -32.38
CA ILE A 319 -16.04 3.41 -32.46
C ILE A 319 -17.35 3.23 -31.68
N TYR A 320 -17.43 3.77 -30.46
CA TYR A 320 -18.63 3.67 -29.63
C TYR A 320 -19.84 4.38 -30.23
N SER A 321 -19.67 5.50 -30.95
CA SER A 321 -20.80 6.18 -31.62
C SER A 321 -21.36 5.36 -32.78
N LYS A 322 -20.53 4.54 -33.44
CA LYS A 322 -20.95 3.65 -34.54
C LYS A 322 -21.54 2.33 -34.07
N LEU A 323 -20.96 1.73 -33.02
CA LEU A 323 -21.27 0.36 -32.61
C LEU A 323 -22.35 0.25 -31.54
N PHE A 324 -22.46 1.23 -30.64
CA PHE A 324 -23.36 1.14 -29.49
C PHE A 324 -24.43 2.23 -29.55
N SER A 325 -25.68 1.80 -29.62
CA SER A 325 -26.85 2.68 -29.57
C SER A 325 -26.91 3.52 -28.29
N ASN A 326 -26.45 2.97 -27.17
CA ASN A 326 -26.33 3.65 -25.89
C ASN A 326 -24.92 3.49 -25.32
N THR A 327 -24.44 4.55 -24.67
CA THR A 327 -23.24 4.52 -23.83
C THR A 327 -23.50 5.37 -22.61
N TRP A 328 -23.02 4.89 -21.48
CA TRP A 328 -23.21 5.52 -20.18
C TRP A 328 -21.87 6.07 -19.70
N ALA A 329 -21.92 7.11 -18.90
CA ALA A 329 -20.76 7.61 -18.18
C ALA A 329 -20.79 7.12 -16.74
N ALA A 330 -19.64 7.11 -16.09
CA ALA A 330 -19.51 6.82 -14.67
C ALA A 330 -18.46 7.73 -14.03
N SER A 331 -18.96 8.61 -13.16
CA SER A 331 -18.19 9.45 -12.25
C SER A 331 -18.17 8.80 -10.86
N ALA A 332 -17.40 9.33 -9.92
CA ALA A 332 -17.42 8.85 -8.53
C ALA A 332 -17.84 9.94 -7.55
N PHE A 333 -18.68 9.61 -6.57
CA PHE A 333 -19.01 10.47 -5.42
C PHE A 333 -18.35 10.02 -4.12
N LYS A 334 -17.91 8.75 -4.02
CA LYS A 334 -17.06 8.25 -2.93
C LYS A 334 -16.17 7.10 -3.40
N GLY A 335 -15.09 6.85 -2.67
CA GLY A 335 -14.13 5.80 -3.02
C GLY A 335 -13.35 6.10 -4.32
N GLY A 336 -12.55 5.16 -4.81
CA GLY A 336 -11.77 5.34 -6.05
C GLY A 336 -10.55 6.26 -5.95
N LEU A 337 -10.21 6.78 -4.75
CA LEU A 337 -8.99 7.57 -4.50
C LEU A 337 -8.00 6.83 -3.60
N SER A 338 -8.37 6.65 -2.32
CA SER A 338 -7.52 6.02 -1.31
C SER A 338 -8.10 4.66 -0.90
N ARG A 339 -7.21 3.68 -0.77
CA ARG A 339 -7.56 2.32 -0.31
C ARG A 339 -7.90 2.25 1.18
N LEU A 340 -7.57 3.30 1.94
CA LEU A 340 -7.92 3.44 3.35
C LEU A 340 -8.31 4.90 3.60
N SER A 341 -9.58 5.15 3.86
CA SER A 341 -10.10 6.51 4.02
C SER A 341 -11.31 6.55 4.95
N MET A 342 -11.24 7.44 5.94
CA MET A 342 -12.33 7.69 6.89
C MET A 342 -13.25 8.83 6.42
N GLN A 343 -12.75 9.74 5.58
CA GLN A 343 -13.47 10.93 5.11
C GLN A 343 -13.37 11.06 3.59
N THR A 344 -14.49 11.37 2.96
CA THR A 344 -14.58 11.54 1.51
C THR A 344 -14.01 12.90 1.09
N ASN A 345 -13.20 12.93 0.03
CA ASN A 345 -12.70 14.17 -0.57
C ASN A 345 -13.75 14.78 -1.51
N THR A 346 -14.64 15.61 -0.97
CA THR A 346 -15.73 16.24 -1.71
C THR A 346 -15.23 17.06 -2.89
N THR A 347 -14.21 17.90 -2.70
CA THR A 347 -13.65 18.73 -3.79
C THR A 347 -13.23 17.88 -5.00
N HIS A 348 -12.50 16.79 -4.79
CA HIS A 348 -12.08 15.90 -5.87
C HIS A 348 -13.27 15.36 -6.65
N HIS A 349 -14.28 14.83 -5.95
CA HIS A 349 -15.46 14.25 -6.60
C HIS A 349 -16.28 15.30 -7.35
N VAL A 350 -16.46 16.51 -6.81
CA VAL A 350 -17.12 17.60 -7.53
C VAL A 350 -16.38 17.96 -8.82
N LEU A 351 -15.03 18.02 -8.77
CA LEU A 351 -14.21 18.25 -9.95
C LEU A 351 -14.29 17.10 -10.97
N ASN A 352 -14.40 15.84 -10.52
CA ASN A 352 -14.63 14.72 -11.42
C ASN A 352 -15.96 14.84 -12.19
N HIS A 353 -17.04 15.22 -11.51
CA HIS A 353 -18.32 15.47 -12.18
C HIS A 353 -18.25 16.67 -13.15
N HIS A 354 -17.48 17.69 -12.79
CA HIS A 354 -17.20 18.82 -13.66
C HIS A 354 -16.48 18.40 -14.94
N ALA A 355 -15.42 17.58 -14.82
CA ALA A 355 -14.69 17.04 -15.97
C ALA A 355 -15.59 16.21 -16.89
N TRP A 356 -16.48 15.40 -16.33
CA TRP A 356 -17.49 14.67 -17.11
C TRP A 356 -18.44 15.59 -17.88
N LEU A 357 -18.95 16.67 -17.26
CA LEU A 357 -19.81 17.64 -17.96
C LEU A 357 -19.07 18.32 -19.13
N GLN A 358 -17.81 18.70 -18.92
CA GLN A 358 -16.96 19.28 -19.97
C GLN A 358 -16.77 18.28 -21.12
N PHE A 359 -16.41 17.05 -20.78
CA PHE A 359 -16.16 15.98 -21.75
C PHE A 359 -17.40 15.62 -22.56
N MET A 360 -18.58 15.50 -21.93
CA MET A 360 -19.83 15.23 -22.64
C MET A 360 -20.17 16.33 -23.64
N LYS A 361 -19.95 17.60 -23.26
CA LYS A 361 -20.17 18.76 -24.14
C LYS A 361 -19.23 18.73 -25.35
N LEU A 362 -17.96 18.42 -25.14
CA LEU A 362 -16.96 18.28 -26.21
C LEU A 362 -17.28 17.08 -27.13
N SER A 363 -17.57 15.93 -26.55
CA SER A 363 -17.85 14.67 -27.28
C SER A 363 -19.10 14.75 -28.15
N THR A 364 -20.14 15.45 -27.68
CA THR A 364 -21.35 15.68 -28.47
C THR A 364 -21.05 16.51 -29.71
N ASN A 365 -20.19 17.52 -29.59
CA ASN A 365 -19.84 18.42 -30.70
C ASN A 365 -18.86 17.80 -31.70
N GLN A 366 -17.87 17.02 -31.22
CA GLN A 366 -16.78 16.52 -32.07
C GLN A 366 -17.06 15.12 -32.64
N ASN A 367 -17.65 14.23 -31.85
CA ASN A 367 -17.77 12.80 -32.17
C ASN A 367 -19.21 12.34 -32.41
N ASN A 368 -20.18 13.27 -32.40
CA ASN A 368 -21.62 12.99 -32.36
C ASN A 368 -22.00 11.95 -31.28
N LYS A 369 -21.20 11.86 -30.21
CA LYS A 369 -21.44 10.89 -29.14
C LYS A 369 -22.20 11.57 -28.01
N SER A 370 -23.42 11.14 -27.80
CA SER A 370 -24.20 11.45 -26.60
C SER A 370 -24.11 10.30 -25.60
N PHE A 371 -24.11 10.66 -24.32
CA PHE A 371 -24.23 9.72 -23.21
C PHE A 371 -25.68 9.65 -22.76
N SER A 372 -26.24 8.45 -22.65
CA SER A 372 -27.65 8.24 -22.31
C SER A 372 -27.93 8.43 -20.82
N ALA A 373 -26.92 8.22 -19.98
CA ALA A 373 -27.00 8.33 -18.53
C ALA A 373 -25.60 8.48 -17.91
N ILE A 374 -25.57 8.87 -16.64
CA ILE A 374 -24.38 8.86 -15.79
C ILE A 374 -24.65 8.09 -14.49
N ILE A 375 -23.72 7.21 -14.12
CA ILE A 375 -23.70 6.50 -12.84
C ILE A 375 -22.73 7.25 -11.92
N LEU A 376 -23.20 7.67 -10.74
CA LEU A 376 -22.36 8.20 -9.68
C LEU A 376 -21.90 7.02 -8.84
N THR A 377 -20.70 6.52 -9.09
CA THR A 377 -20.12 5.35 -8.41
C THR A 377 -19.78 5.67 -6.96
N GLY A 378 -20.08 4.75 -6.03
CA GLY A 378 -19.77 4.90 -4.61
C GLY A 378 -19.14 3.66 -4.01
N TRP A 379 -17.86 3.43 -4.28
CA TRP A 379 -17.10 2.23 -3.89
C TRP A 379 -16.87 2.17 -2.38
N SER A 380 -17.11 1.01 -1.77
CA SER A 380 -16.97 0.77 -0.32
C SER A 380 -15.66 0.06 0.03
N ARG A 381 -15.04 -0.63 -0.93
CA ARG A 381 -13.64 -1.07 -0.90
C ARG A 381 -13.20 -1.45 -2.32
N PHE A 382 -11.89 -1.63 -2.53
CA PHE A 382 -11.34 -1.96 -3.85
C PHE A 382 -11.49 -3.44 -4.22
N ASP A 383 -11.32 -4.34 -3.25
CA ASP A 383 -11.53 -5.78 -3.40
C ASP A 383 -11.86 -6.42 -2.03
N HIS A 384 -12.22 -7.71 -2.01
CA HIS A 384 -12.61 -8.44 -0.77
C HIS A 384 -11.48 -8.63 0.26
N PHE A 385 -10.24 -8.37 -0.10
CA PHE A 385 -9.07 -8.45 0.79
C PHE A 385 -8.62 -7.07 1.28
N MET A 386 -9.15 -5.98 0.71
CA MET A 386 -8.84 -4.62 1.12
C MET A 386 -9.79 -4.11 2.20
N PRO A 387 -9.32 -3.18 3.06
CA PRO A 387 -10.14 -2.55 4.08
C PRO A 387 -11.22 -1.66 3.47
N LEU A 388 -12.22 -1.31 4.28
CA LEU A 388 -13.23 -0.31 3.96
C LEU A 388 -12.61 1.05 3.60
N CYS A 389 -13.18 1.70 2.59
CA CYS A 389 -12.97 3.12 2.31
C CYS A 389 -14.32 3.85 2.27
N ASP A 390 -14.36 5.04 2.88
CA ASP A 390 -15.50 5.97 2.87
C ASP A 390 -16.87 5.29 3.15
N LEU A 391 -17.28 5.26 4.42
CA LEU A 391 -18.65 4.85 4.75
C LEU A 391 -19.67 5.76 4.07
N LEU A 392 -20.81 5.22 3.66
CA LEU A 392 -21.78 5.99 2.88
C LEU A 392 -22.22 7.33 3.54
N PRO A 393 -22.49 7.40 4.86
CA PRO A 393 -22.81 8.66 5.50
C PRO A 393 -21.73 9.74 5.42
N THR A 394 -20.44 9.38 5.39
CA THR A 394 -19.35 10.37 5.28
C THR A 394 -19.27 10.97 3.88
N ALA A 395 -19.94 10.37 2.90
CA ALA A 395 -19.97 10.80 1.51
C ALA A 395 -21.19 11.64 1.14
N TYR A 396 -22.13 11.93 2.06
CA TYR A 396 -23.36 12.64 1.72
C TYR A 396 -23.12 14.05 1.19
N GLN A 397 -22.17 14.79 1.75
CA GLN A 397 -21.76 16.09 1.21
C GLN A 397 -21.33 15.98 -0.25
N SER A 398 -20.49 14.99 -0.55
CA SER A 398 -20.01 14.71 -1.90
C SER A 398 -21.15 14.30 -2.82
N LEU A 399 -22.04 13.41 -2.40
CA LEU A 399 -23.21 12.97 -3.18
C LEU A 399 -24.13 14.15 -3.54
N ILE A 400 -24.52 14.95 -2.55
CA ILE A 400 -25.42 16.11 -2.74
C ILE A 400 -24.76 17.13 -3.66
N SER A 401 -23.48 17.44 -3.45
CA SER A 401 -22.72 18.39 -4.28
C SER A 401 -22.54 17.88 -5.71
N SER A 402 -22.31 16.58 -5.88
CA SER A 402 -22.19 15.91 -7.18
C SER A 402 -23.50 15.94 -7.98
N LEU A 403 -24.63 15.68 -7.32
CA LEU A 403 -25.95 15.81 -7.95
C LEU A 403 -26.26 17.27 -8.30
N TYR A 404 -25.88 18.22 -7.43
CA TYR A 404 -26.09 19.64 -7.66
C TYR A 404 -25.32 20.16 -8.87
N ILE A 405 -24.04 19.83 -9.01
CA ILE A 405 -23.23 20.25 -10.17
C ILE A 405 -23.72 19.58 -11.45
N LEU A 406 -24.04 18.28 -11.45
CA LEU A 406 -24.59 17.61 -12.63
C LEU A 406 -25.91 18.23 -13.08
N THR A 407 -26.72 18.74 -12.14
CA THR A 407 -28.03 19.33 -12.45
C THR A 407 -27.93 20.78 -12.90
N THR A 408 -27.10 21.58 -12.24
CA THR A 408 -27.09 23.05 -12.41
C THR A 408 -25.86 23.58 -13.12
N GLY A 409 -24.76 22.83 -13.14
CA GLY A 409 -23.44 23.28 -13.57
C GLY A 409 -22.71 24.15 -12.52
N LYS A 410 -23.35 24.44 -11.39
CA LYS A 410 -22.76 25.21 -10.29
C LYS A 410 -22.11 24.25 -9.29
N SER A 411 -20.95 24.62 -8.79
CA SER A 411 -20.21 23.86 -7.79
C SER A 411 -20.21 24.56 -6.43
N ILE A 412 -20.19 23.77 -5.36
CA ILE A 412 -19.83 24.22 -4.02
C ILE A 412 -18.52 23.52 -3.67
N LEU A 413 -17.42 24.27 -3.73
CA LEU A 413 -16.08 23.76 -3.47
C LEU A 413 -15.68 24.18 -2.06
N HIS A 414 -16.32 23.57 -1.06
CA HIS A 414 -15.97 23.78 0.34
C HIS A 414 -15.92 22.46 1.08
N ASP A 415 -14.70 21.93 1.28
CA ASP A 415 -14.47 20.78 2.17
C ASP A 415 -14.77 21.10 3.65
N TYR A 416 -15.06 22.35 3.98
CA TYR A 416 -15.32 22.82 5.35
C TYR A 416 -16.81 22.82 5.74
N VAL A 417 -17.74 22.68 4.79
CA VAL A 417 -19.18 22.58 5.10
C VAL A 417 -19.50 21.15 5.50
N ASN A 418 -19.06 20.74 6.69
CA ASN A 418 -19.34 19.43 7.29
C ASN A 418 -20.69 19.39 8.02
N ASP A 419 -21.63 20.23 7.60
CA ASP A 419 -22.97 20.33 8.16
C ASP A 419 -24.02 20.23 7.04
N CYS A 420 -24.95 19.30 7.22
CA CYS A 420 -26.00 19.06 6.24
C CYS A 420 -26.90 20.28 6.05
N TYR A 421 -27.27 20.98 7.13
CA TYR A 421 -28.21 22.09 7.08
C TYR A 421 -27.62 23.28 6.33
N GLU A 422 -26.36 23.62 6.61
CA GLU A 422 -25.61 24.65 5.88
C GLU A 422 -25.48 24.30 4.40
N LEU A 423 -25.12 23.05 4.08
CA LEU A 423 -25.04 22.59 2.69
C LEU A 423 -26.37 22.76 1.96
N MET A 424 -27.48 22.30 2.55
CA MET A 424 -28.81 22.40 1.94
C MET A 424 -29.23 23.86 1.71
N ASN A 425 -28.97 24.74 2.67
CA ASN A 425 -29.22 26.17 2.52
C ASN A 425 -28.39 26.78 1.37
N SER A 426 -27.11 26.39 1.25
CA SER A 426 -26.20 26.91 0.22
C SER A 426 -26.59 26.53 -1.21
N ILE A 427 -27.26 25.39 -1.40
CA ILE A 427 -27.83 24.96 -2.69
C ILE A 427 -29.30 25.40 -2.89
N GLY A 428 -29.85 26.17 -1.95
CA GLY A 428 -31.24 26.65 -2.01
C GLY A 428 -32.30 25.56 -1.85
N LYS A 429 -32.00 24.52 -1.07
CA LYS A 429 -32.93 23.43 -0.73
C LYS A 429 -33.38 23.53 0.72
N ASP A 430 -34.52 22.91 1.02
CA ASP A 430 -35.03 22.86 2.39
C ASP A 430 -34.06 22.08 3.29
N SER A 431 -33.50 22.77 4.29
CA SER A 431 -32.55 22.17 5.23
C SER A 431 -33.21 21.19 6.20
N GLN A 432 -34.54 21.21 6.35
CA GLN A 432 -35.26 20.21 7.16
C GLN A 432 -35.14 18.79 6.59
N LEU A 433 -34.82 18.65 5.29
CA LEU A 433 -34.58 17.35 4.65
C LEU A 433 -33.48 16.54 5.35
N CYS A 434 -32.51 17.21 5.97
CA CYS A 434 -31.43 16.58 6.72
C CYS A 434 -31.93 15.68 7.87
N GLN A 435 -33.07 15.99 8.48
CA GLN A 435 -33.63 15.17 9.57
C GLN A 435 -34.01 13.76 9.14
N SER A 436 -34.32 13.59 7.85
CA SER A 436 -34.71 12.30 7.27
C SER A 436 -33.53 11.51 6.69
N LEU A 437 -32.32 12.10 6.67
CA LEU A 437 -31.13 11.51 6.07
C LEU A 437 -30.58 10.39 6.99
N PRO A 438 -30.58 9.12 6.56
CA PRO A 438 -30.13 8.03 7.42
C PRO A 438 -28.64 8.16 7.73
N GLY A 439 -28.27 8.09 9.02
CA GLY A 439 -26.86 8.15 9.43
C GLY A 439 -26.26 9.56 9.51
N LEU A 440 -27.08 10.60 9.57
CA LEU A 440 -26.60 11.98 9.80
C LEU A 440 -25.69 12.07 11.04
N SER A 441 -26.03 11.40 12.15
CA SER A 441 -25.18 11.38 13.36
C SER A 441 -23.83 10.68 13.13
N ILE A 442 -23.76 9.71 12.22
CA ILE A 442 -22.50 9.05 11.85
C ILE A 442 -21.61 10.04 11.08
N TRP A 443 -22.19 10.78 10.13
CA TRP A 443 -21.46 11.82 9.38
C TRP A 443 -20.86 12.86 10.35
N SER A 444 -21.67 13.47 11.21
CA SER A 444 -21.20 14.47 12.17
C SER A 444 -20.21 13.89 13.20
N GLY A 445 -20.45 12.66 13.65
CA GLY A 445 -19.60 11.95 14.61
C GLY A 445 -18.20 11.63 14.05
N ILE A 446 -18.12 11.13 12.81
CA ILE A 446 -16.84 10.86 12.14
C ILE A 446 -16.07 12.14 11.85
N SER A 447 -16.75 13.22 11.44
CA SER A 447 -16.11 14.52 11.23
C SER A 447 -15.49 15.06 12.52
N SER A 448 -16.21 14.94 13.63
CA SER A 448 -15.71 15.34 14.96
C SER A 448 -14.56 14.45 15.42
N LEU A 449 -14.66 13.13 15.21
CA LEU A 449 -13.58 12.19 15.49
C LEU A 449 -12.30 12.50 14.69
N SER A 450 -12.41 12.81 13.39
CA SER A 450 -11.27 13.17 12.55
C SER A 450 -10.44 14.31 13.15
N LEU A 451 -11.13 15.35 13.63
CA LEU A 451 -10.49 16.47 14.34
C LEU A 451 -9.81 16.02 15.63
N SER A 452 -10.48 15.20 16.44
CA SER A 452 -9.90 14.65 17.68
C SER A 452 -8.66 13.80 17.40
N LEU A 453 -8.69 12.95 16.38
CA LEU A 453 -7.57 12.10 15.99
C LEU A 453 -6.38 12.95 15.52
N SER A 454 -6.62 14.00 14.72
CA SER A 454 -5.56 14.94 14.32
C SER A 454 -4.92 15.63 15.52
N GLN A 455 -5.72 16.09 16.48
CA GLN A 455 -5.20 16.71 17.71
C GLN A 455 -4.35 15.75 18.54
N ILE A 456 -4.78 14.48 18.64
CA ILE A 456 -4.03 13.44 19.34
C ILE A 456 -2.68 13.19 18.66
N GLU A 457 -2.66 13.09 17.32
CA GLU A 457 -1.43 12.89 16.55
C GLU A 457 -0.43 14.04 16.74
N ASP A 458 -0.93 15.28 16.72
CA ASP A 458 -0.11 16.46 17.00
C ASP A 458 0.48 16.40 18.42
N ARG A 459 -0.31 15.98 19.42
CA ARG A 459 0.17 15.85 20.81
C ARG A 459 1.17 14.72 20.98
N LEU A 460 0.96 13.57 20.35
CA LEU A 460 1.91 12.45 20.34
C LEU A 460 3.25 12.89 19.72
N THR A 461 3.19 13.59 18.59
CA THR A 461 4.38 14.13 17.91
C THR A 461 5.10 15.16 18.78
N PHE A 462 4.35 16.09 19.39
CA PHE A 462 4.90 17.13 20.25
C PHE A 462 5.54 16.57 21.55
N LEU A 463 5.03 15.49 22.12
CA LEU A 463 5.66 14.85 23.28
C LEU A 463 7.10 14.41 23.00
N HIS A 464 7.39 14.00 21.76
CA HIS A 464 8.75 13.64 21.35
C HIS A 464 9.68 14.85 21.15
N THR A 465 9.15 16.07 21.03
CA THR A 465 9.96 17.31 21.01
C THR A 465 10.23 17.82 22.42
N VAL A 466 9.25 17.72 23.33
CA VAL A 466 9.38 18.11 24.75
C VAL A 466 10.38 17.22 25.50
N ALA A 467 10.37 15.93 25.21
CA ALA A 467 11.32 14.99 25.75
C ALA A 467 11.92 14.17 24.61
N PRO A 468 12.96 14.65 23.92
CA PRO A 468 13.63 13.87 22.86
C PRO A 468 14.22 12.56 23.40
N SER A 469 14.49 11.61 22.51
CA SER A 469 15.01 10.27 22.87
C SER A 469 16.25 10.33 23.78
N TYR A 470 17.15 11.28 23.53
CA TYR A 470 18.31 11.56 24.38
C TYR A 470 17.90 11.91 25.82
N ASN A 471 17.05 12.92 25.98
CA ASN A 471 16.59 13.39 27.29
C ASN A 471 15.79 12.31 28.04
N ARG A 472 14.94 11.54 27.35
CA ARG A 472 14.21 10.42 27.95
C ARG A 472 15.15 9.35 28.48
N LYS A 473 16.13 8.93 27.67
CA LYS A 473 17.13 7.91 28.04
C LYS A 473 17.94 8.31 29.28
N HIS A 474 18.24 9.60 29.41
CA HIS A 474 19.02 10.12 30.53
C HIS A 474 18.18 10.59 31.70
N LEU A 475 16.86 10.42 31.66
CA LEU A 475 15.93 10.96 32.66
C LEU A 475 16.29 12.43 32.93
N PHE A 476 16.35 13.23 31.87
CA PHE A 476 16.79 14.63 31.94
C PHE A 476 15.82 15.50 31.15
N VAL A 477 14.59 15.57 31.66
CA VAL A 477 13.44 16.24 31.04
C VAL A 477 12.86 17.24 32.03
N ARG A 478 12.35 18.37 31.53
CA ARG A 478 11.59 19.32 32.33
C ARG A 478 10.25 18.70 32.73
N ARG A 479 10.18 18.13 33.94
CA ARG A 479 9.01 17.37 34.41
C ARG A 479 7.71 18.16 34.36
N TYR A 480 7.69 19.42 34.79
CA TYR A 480 6.47 20.24 34.77
C TYR A 480 5.83 20.31 33.37
N GLU A 481 6.65 20.56 32.35
CA GLU A 481 6.18 20.64 30.96
C GLU A 481 5.73 19.28 30.46
N LEU A 482 6.45 18.21 30.81
CA LEU A 482 6.06 16.84 30.44
C LEU A 482 4.72 16.43 31.08
N ASP A 483 4.55 16.67 32.39
CA ASP A 483 3.35 16.29 33.13
C ASP A 483 2.12 16.99 32.57
N LEU A 484 2.24 18.28 32.21
CA LEU A 484 1.17 19.03 31.56
C LEU A 484 0.75 18.40 30.22
N ARG A 485 1.72 18.00 29.38
CA ARG A 485 1.43 17.37 28.08
C ARG A 485 0.91 15.94 28.18
N LEU A 486 1.39 15.16 29.16
CA LEU A 486 0.86 13.82 29.40
C LEU A 486 -0.58 13.87 29.93
N ASN A 487 -0.89 14.82 30.81
CA ASN A 487 -2.26 15.03 31.28
C ASN A 487 -3.19 15.45 30.13
N GLU A 488 -2.75 16.35 29.23
CA GLU A 488 -3.49 16.69 28.01
C GLU A 488 -3.77 15.43 27.15
N LEU A 489 -2.78 14.55 26.99
CA LEU A 489 -2.95 13.30 26.25
C LEU A 489 -3.93 12.33 26.96
N GLU A 490 -3.87 12.22 28.28
CA GLU A 490 -4.81 11.41 29.08
C GLU A 490 -6.25 11.95 28.97
N MET A 491 -6.45 13.27 28.93
CA MET A 491 -7.75 13.88 28.69
C MET A 491 -8.28 13.55 27.29
N LEU A 492 -7.47 13.78 26.25
CA LEU A 492 -7.85 13.45 24.87
C LEU A 492 -8.16 11.96 24.68
N LYS A 493 -7.47 11.07 25.41
CA LYS A 493 -7.78 9.64 25.43
C LYS A 493 -9.19 9.38 25.97
N ASN A 494 -9.59 10.03 27.06
CA ASN A 494 -10.92 9.86 27.64
C ASN A 494 -12.01 10.43 26.71
N ASP A 495 -11.73 11.56 26.06
CA ASP A 495 -12.62 12.14 25.05
C ASP A 495 -12.79 11.18 23.87
N LEU A 496 -11.68 10.62 23.36
CA LEU A 496 -11.70 9.62 22.30
C LEU A 496 -12.54 8.40 22.68
N LEU A 497 -12.40 7.88 23.90
CA LEU A 497 -13.21 6.75 24.39
C LEU A 497 -14.70 7.08 24.44
N THR A 498 -15.04 8.31 24.83
CA THR A 498 -16.43 8.79 24.87
C THR A 498 -17.02 8.91 23.46
N VAL A 499 -16.29 9.53 22.53
CA VAL A 499 -16.69 9.64 21.12
C VAL A 499 -16.84 8.25 20.48
N THR A 500 -15.92 7.34 20.79
CA THR A 500 -15.96 5.93 20.33
C THR A 500 -17.25 5.24 20.77
N GLN A 501 -17.66 5.39 22.04
CA GLN A 501 -18.89 4.79 22.55
C GLN A 501 -20.15 5.35 21.87
N LEU A 502 -20.22 6.67 21.66
CA LEU A 502 -21.33 7.31 20.97
C LEU A 502 -21.39 6.90 19.49
N LEU A 503 -20.25 6.87 18.81
CA LEU A 503 -20.18 6.49 17.41
C LEU A 503 -20.55 5.03 17.21
N ASN A 504 -20.15 4.14 18.12
CA ASN A 504 -20.54 2.73 18.11
C ASN A 504 -22.07 2.57 18.15
N HIS A 505 -22.75 3.35 18.99
CA HIS A 505 -24.21 3.36 19.04
C HIS A 505 -24.81 3.75 17.69
N HIS A 506 -24.38 4.86 17.09
CA HIS A 506 -24.92 5.31 15.80
C HIS A 506 -24.58 4.37 14.64
N LEU A 507 -23.37 3.82 14.58
CA LEU A 507 -23.01 2.83 13.57
C LEU A 507 -23.88 1.58 13.67
N SER A 508 -24.23 1.13 14.89
CA SER A 508 -25.11 -0.04 15.10
C SER A 508 -26.54 0.13 14.59
N GLU A 509 -26.98 1.37 14.37
CA GLU A 509 -28.28 1.65 13.76
C GLU A 509 -28.31 1.36 12.26
N LEU A 510 -27.16 1.43 11.58
CA LEU A 510 -27.06 1.28 10.13
C LEU A 510 -26.24 0.08 9.67
N TYR A 511 -25.30 -0.42 10.46
CA TYR A 511 -24.37 -1.47 10.04
C TYR A 511 -24.42 -2.69 10.96
N SER A 512 -23.94 -3.83 10.46
CA SER A 512 -23.74 -5.03 11.26
C SER A 512 -22.47 -4.96 12.09
N LEU A 513 -22.38 -5.81 13.12
CA LEU A 513 -21.29 -5.79 14.09
C LEU A 513 -19.91 -5.99 13.47
N ASP A 514 -19.79 -6.80 12.43
CA ASP A 514 -18.53 -7.05 11.73
C ASP A 514 -18.00 -5.82 10.98
N VAL A 515 -18.87 -5.03 10.35
CA VAL A 515 -18.51 -3.75 9.73
C VAL A 515 -17.98 -2.79 10.79
N ILE A 516 -18.65 -2.77 11.93
CA ILE A 516 -18.33 -1.90 13.06
C ILE A 516 -16.97 -2.29 13.64
N ASP A 517 -16.77 -3.58 13.91
CA ASP A 517 -15.51 -4.13 14.42
C ASP A 517 -14.34 -3.84 13.47
N GLU A 518 -14.50 -4.12 12.16
CA GLU A 518 -13.50 -3.81 11.14
C GLU A 518 -13.14 -2.32 11.15
N TRP A 519 -14.15 -1.44 11.15
CA TRP A 519 -13.93 0.00 11.12
C TRP A 519 -13.21 0.52 12.37
N PHE A 520 -13.61 0.06 13.57
CA PHE A 520 -12.95 0.43 14.81
C PHE A 520 -11.50 -0.07 14.88
N ASP A 521 -11.24 -1.28 14.41
CA ASP A 521 -9.89 -1.85 14.39
C ASP A 521 -8.95 -1.16 13.39
N LEU A 522 -9.50 -0.58 12.31
CA LEU A 522 -8.72 0.20 11.35
C LEU A 522 -8.37 1.59 11.88
N TYR A 523 -9.31 2.30 12.52
CA TYR A 523 -9.15 3.74 12.80
C TYR A 523 -8.93 4.09 14.27
N ILE A 524 -9.48 3.34 15.22
CA ILE A 524 -9.47 3.69 16.64
C ILE A 524 -8.45 2.86 17.42
N THR A 525 -8.47 1.53 17.26
CA THR A 525 -7.59 0.61 17.99
C THR A 525 -6.10 0.97 17.86
N PRO A 526 -5.56 1.32 16.67
CA PRO A 526 -4.14 1.67 16.53
C PRO A 526 -3.76 2.93 17.30
N ILE A 527 -4.63 3.93 17.32
CA ILE A 527 -4.39 5.21 18.02
C ILE A 527 -4.45 5.00 19.53
N LEU A 528 -5.44 4.28 20.05
CA LEU A 528 -5.51 3.92 21.46
C LEU A 528 -4.27 3.12 21.91
N GLY A 529 -3.81 2.18 21.07
CA GLY A 529 -2.58 1.42 21.29
C GLY A 529 -1.36 2.32 21.41
N ARG A 530 -1.21 3.30 20.51
CA ARG A 530 -0.11 4.29 20.53
C ARG A 530 -0.16 5.19 21.75
N ILE A 531 -1.33 5.74 22.10
CA ILE A 531 -1.49 6.54 23.31
C ILE A 531 -1.04 5.75 24.55
N ASN A 532 -1.52 4.52 24.70
CA ASN A 532 -1.15 3.67 25.84
C ASN A 532 0.35 3.36 25.86
N ALA A 533 0.94 3.06 24.71
CA ALA A 533 2.38 2.82 24.58
C ALA A 533 3.20 4.06 24.98
N THR A 534 2.79 5.26 24.55
CA THR A 534 3.43 6.53 24.93
C THR A 534 3.29 6.81 26.43
N LEU A 535 2.11 6.61 27.02
CA LEU A 535 1.93 6.79 28.48
C LEU A 535 2.84 5.84 29.28
N ILE A 536 3.02 4.59 28.81
CA ILE A 536 3.94 3.63 29.43
C ILE A 536 5.40 4.07 29.23
N GLU A 537 5.79 4.46 28.02
CA GLU A 537 7.16 4.90 27.68
C GLU A 537 7.62 6.05 28.58
N PHE A 538 6.74 7.02 28.86
CA PHE A 538 7.08 8.22 29.60
C PHE A 538 6.92 8.08 31.13
N SER A 539 6.35 6.99 31.63
CA SER A 539 6.16 6.72 33.06
C SER A 539 7.45 6.84 33.91
N PRO A 540 8.61 6.31 33.50
CA PRO A 540 9.86 6.45 34.27
C PRO A 540 10.33 7.90 34.39
N VAL A 541 10.11 8.71 33.36
CA VAL A 541 10.48 10.13 33.32
C VAL A 541 9.55 10.94 34.23
N ARG A 542 8.24 10.65 34.19
CA ARG A 542 7.21 11.24 35.06
C ARG A 542 7.48 10.99 36.54
N ASN A 543 8.06 9.85 36.89
CA ASN A 543 8.34 9.46 38.28
C ASN A 543 9.67 10.02 38.84
N GLN A 544 10.47 10.72 38.03
CA GLN A 544 11.74 11.27 38.49
C GLN A 544 11.55 12.49 39.39
N THR A 545 12.27 12.52 40.51
CA THR A 545 12.23 13.61 41.51
C THR A 545 13.57 14.30 41.73
N SER A 546 14.65 13.79 41.13
CA SER A 546 16.01 14.35 41.25
C SER A 546 16.80 14.21 39.95
N TRP A 547 17.60 15.22 39.60
CA TRP A 547 18.40 15.26 38.36
C TRP A 547 19.90 15.42 38.66
N SER A 548 20.74 14.84 37.81
CA SER A 548 22.19 15.03 37.88
C SER A 548 22.60 16.43 37.37
N ARG A 549 23.72 16.99 37.87
CA ARG A 549 24.22 18.34 37.52
C ARG A 549 24.32 18.64 36.01
N ARG A 550 24.66 17.63 35.21
CA ARG A 550 24.44 17.54 33.77
C ARG A 550 23.82 16.16 33.52
N PRO A 551 23.13 15.92 32.40
CA PRO A 551 22.88 14.56 31.94
C PRO A 551 24.25 13.90 31.78
N SER A 552 24.69 13.17 32.81
CA SER A 552 26.04 12.68 32.87
C SER A 552 26.17 11.57 31.85
N ILE A 553 27.22 11.62 31.02
CA ILE A 553 27.77 10.39 30.45
C ILE A 553 28.41 9.66 31.62
N SER A 554 27.57 9.02 32.43
CA SER A 554 28.06 7.95 33.28
C SER A 554 28.63 6.91 32.31
N ILE A 555 29.94 6.73 32.35
CA ILE A 555 30.65 5.56 31.80
C ILE A 555 30.27 4.28 32.60
N LYS A 556 29.28 4.38 33.51
CA LYS A 556 28.49 3.27 34.04
C LYS A 556 27.02 3.35 33.59
N SER A 557 26.77 3.82 32.37
CA SER A 557 25.52 3.45 31.69
C SER A 557 25.73 2.04 31.17
N LYS A 558 25.06 1.08 31.83
CA LYS A 558 24.56 -0.10 31.14
C LYS A 558 23.96 0.39 29.83
N ILE A 559 24.70 0.20 28.74
CA ILE A 559 24.15 0.22 27.40
C ILE A 559 23.24 -1.01 27.39
N ILE A 560 22.01 -0.84 27.89
CA ILE A 560 20.88 -1.54 27.34
C ILE A 560 20.71 -0.89 25.96
N MET A 561 21.50 -1.38 25.01
CA MET A 561 21.05 -1.43 23.63
C MET A 561 19.82 -2.34 23.68
N GLN A 562 18.65 -1.74 23.87
CA GLN A 562 17.54 -2.21 23.06
C GLN A 562 17.96 -1.88 21.64
N CYS A 563 18.51 -2.87 20.96
CA CYS A 563 18.55 -2.90 19.52
C CYS A 563 17.13 -2.58 19.06
N ILE A 564 16.94 -1.41 18.47
CA ILE A 564 15.85 -1.21 17.53
C ILE A 564 16.19 -2.17 16.39
N LEU A 565 15.59 -3.36 16.44
CA LEU A 565 15.47 -4.22 15.27
C LEU A 565 14.69 -3.40 14.24
N PRO A 566 15.15 -3.32 12.98
CA PRO A 566 14.28 -2.84 11.92
C PRO A 566 13.03 -3.72 11.92
N GLN A 567 11.85 -3.10 11.95
CA GLN A 567 10.58 -3.77 11.75
C GLN A 567 10.50 -4.24 10.29
N SER A 568 11.20 -5.33 9.99
CA SER A 568 10.93 -6.19 8.84
C SER A 568 11.42 -7.61 9.14
N GLN A 569 10.44 -8.48 9.37
CA GLN A 569 10.51 -9.94 9.25
C GLN A 569 11.73 -10.67 9.85
N THR A 570 11.73 -10.86 11.17
CA THR A 570 12.11 -12.16 11.74
C THR A 570 11.16 -12.49 12.89
N THR A 571 10.48 -13.64 12.83
CA THR A 571 9.56 -14.09 13.88
C THR A 571 10.28 -14.24 15.23
N PRO A 572 9.62 -13.96 16.38
CA PRO A 572 10.19 -14.16 17.73
C PRO A 572 10.70 -15.59 17.98
N GLU A 573 10.19 -16.56 17.24
CA GLU A 573 10.51 -17.98 17.35
C GLU A 573 11.99 -18.30 17.10
N LYS A 574 12.72 -17.51 16.28
CA LYS A 574 14.15 -17.77 15.99
C LYS A 574 15.13 -17.23 17.03
N CYS A 575 14.80 -16.12 17.71
CA CYS A 575 15.61 -15.62 18.83
C CYS A 575 15.43 -16.48 20.08
N LEU A 576 14.23 -17.01 20.29
CA LEU A 576 13.93 -17.95 21.36
C LEU A 576 14.49 -19.36 21.09
N SER A 577 14.76 -19.70 19.82
CA SER A 577 15.47 -20.93 19.44
C SER A 577 17.01 -20.79 19.46
N ASN A 578 17.55 -19.61 19.80
CA ASN A 578 19.00 -19.42 19.90
C ASN A 578 19.52 -20.12 21.17
N PRO A 579 20.39 -21.15 21.07
CA PRO A 579 20.87 -21.92 22.22
C PRO A 579 21.63 -21.07 23.27
N TRP A 580 21.96 -19.82 22.94
CA TRP A 580 22.71 -18.88 23.78
C TRP A 580 21.82 -17.86 24.54
N HIS A 581 20.51 -17.82 24.30
CA HIS A 581 19.61 -16.85 24.95
C HIS A 581 19.28 -17.26 26.40
N GLY A 582 19.37 -16.31 27.35
CA GLY A 582 18.97 -16.51 28.76
C GLY A 582 20.06 -17.03 29.71
N LYS A 583 21.31 -17.15 29.27
CA LYS A 583 22.47 -17.61 30.06
C LYS A 583 23.55 -16.54 30.16
N GLY A 584 24.29 -16.51 31.28
CA GLY A 584 25.39 -15.57 31.47
C GLY A 584 26.61 -15.91 30.60
N PHE A 585 27.29 -14.91 30.03
CA PHE A 585 28.44 -15.11 29.12
C PHE A 585 29.58 -15.99 29.70
N CYS A 586 29.81 -15.90 31.01
CA CYS A 586 30.84 -16.67 31.70
C CYS A 586 30.42 -18.13 31.99
N GLU A 587 29.17 -18.51 31.68
CA GLU A 587 28.73 -19.90 31.79
C GLU A 587 29.44 -20.79 30.76
N PRO A 588 29.51 -22.11 31.02
CA PRO A 588 30.12 -23.08 30.11
C PRO A 588 29.67 -22.90 28.64
N ASN A 589 30.65 -22.75 27.75
CA ASN A 589 30.50 -22.62 26.30
C ASN A 589 29.70 -21.41 25.78
N GLN A 590 29.25 -20.47 26.61
CA GLN A 590 28.46 -19.33 26.14
C GLN A 590 29.27 -18.33 25.29
N TYR A 591 30.61 -18.36 25.40
CA TYR A 591 31.52 -17.58 24.53
C TYR A 591 31.37 -17.92 23.04
N LYS A 592 30.78 -19.07 22.69
CA LYS A 592 30.53 -19.47 21.28
C LYS A 592 29.66 -18.45 20.55
N SER A 593 28.76 -17.75 21.24
CA SER A 593 28.00 -16.64 20.66
C SER A 593 28.89 -15.52 20.08
N ALA A 594 30.02 -15.20 20.72
CA ALA A 594 30.98 -14.23 20.22
C ALA A 594 31.75 -14.79 18.99
N ILE A 595 32.05 -16.08 19.00
CA ILE A 595 32.69 -16.78 17.87
C ILE A 595 31.76 -16.81 16.65
N ASP A 596 30.49 -17.20 16.84
CA ASP A 596 29.47 -17.23 15.80
C ASP A 596 29.28 -15.84 15.16
N ARG A 597 29.34 -14.77 15.97
CA ARG A 597 29.28 -13.39 15.46
C ARG A 597 30.46 -13.05 14.56
N CYS A 598 31.68 -13.42 14.95
CA CYS A 598 32.87 -13.20 14.13
C CYS A 598 32.83 -14.03 12.82
N GLU A 599 32.33 -15.27 12.84
CA GLU A 599 32.13 -16.06 11.61
C GLU A 599 31.02 -15.48 10.72
N GLY A 600 29.92 -15.05 11.33
CA GLY A 600 28.81 -14.39 10.66
C GLY A 600 29.26 -13.11 9.93
N GLY A 601 30.24 -12.38 10.49
CA GLY A 601 30.83 -11.21 9.86
C GLY A 601 31.37 -11.47 8.44
N HIS A 602 32.06 -12.59 8.21
CA HIS A 602 32.52 -12.99 6.88
C HIS A 602 31.36 -13.19 5.91
N LYS A 603 30.31 -13.92 6.35
CA LYS A 603 29.13 -14.21 5.52
C LYS A 603 28.37 -12.93 5.16
N SER A 604 28.29 -11.98 6.09
CA SER A 604 27.71 -10.67 5.84
C SER A 604 28.48 -9.87 4.79
N CYS A 605 29.82 -9.96 4.77
CA CYS A 605 30.64 -9.36 3.73
C CYS A 605 30.34 -9.97 2.34
N ASP A 606 30.23 -11.31 2.26
CA ASP A 606 29.87 -12.00 1.01
C ASP A 606 28.51 -11.55 0.48
N LEU A 607 27.50 -11.55 1.36
CA LEU A 607 26.15 -11.13 1.02
C LEU A 607 26.11 -9.68 0.51
N SER A 608 26.84 -8.78 1.18
CA SER A 608 26.93 -7.37 0.76
C SER A 608 27.52 -7.23 -0.65
N ILE A 609 28.63 -7.94 -0.92
CA ILE A 609 29.26 -7.96 -2.25
C ILE A 609 28.29 -8.47 -3.32
N GLU A 610 27.55 -9.54 -3.03
CA GLU A 610 26.56 -10.12 -3.94
C GLU A 610 25.43 -9.13 -4.25
N ILE A 611 24.85 -8.51 -3.23
CA ILE A 611 23.76 -7.52 -3.38
C ILE A 611 24.19 -6.38 -4.31
N TYR A 612 25.38 -5.80 -4.10
CA TYR A 612 25.82 -4.69 -4.92
C TYR A 612 26.26 -5.09 -6.33
N LYS A 613 26.72 -6.33 -6.54
CA LYS A 613 26.94 -6.87 -7.89
C LYS A 613 25.63 -7.00 -8.66
N GLU A 614 24.54 -7.41 -8.01
CA GLU A 614 23.22 -7.43 -8.64
C GLU A 614 22.73 -6.02 -8.98
N LEU A 615 22.97 -5.02 -8.10
CA LEU A 615 22.66 -3.63 -8.40
C LEU A 615 23.43 -3.09 -9.63
N VAL A 616 24.72 -3.44 -9.75
CA VAL A 616 25.54 -3.12 -10.93
C VAL A 616 24.90 -3.66 -12.21
N LYS A 617 24.52 -4.95 -12.24
CA LYS A 617 23.87 -5.57 -13.41
C LYS A 617 22.56 -4.88 -13.80
N VAL A 618 21.78 -4.45 -12.80
CA VAL A 618 20.53 -3.71 -13.01
C VAL A 618 20.79 -2.39 -13.73
N LEU A 619 21.78 -1.63 -13.26
CA LEU A 619 22.11 -0.33 -13.83
C LEU A 619 22.69 -0.48 -15.25
N GLU A 620 23.52 -1.48 -15.48
CA GLU A 620 24.03 -1.83 -16.82
C GLU A 620 22.88 -2.14 -17.79
N HIS A 621 21.92 -2.98 -17.38
CA HIS A 621 20.77 -3.31 -18.21
C HIS A 621 19.89 -2.09 -18.54
N CYS A 622 19.75 -1.16 -17.59
CA CYS A 622 19.03 0.10 -17.80
C CYS A 622 19.75 0.97 -18.85
N SER A 623 21.07 1.13 -18.73
CA SER A 623 21.88 1.84 -19.72
C SER A 623 21.77 1.21 -21.11
N GLU A 624 21.94 -0.10 -21.23
CA GLU A 624 21.81 -0.83 -22.50
C GLU A 624 20.43 -0.64 -23.14
N SER A 625 19.36 -0.72 -22.33
CA SER A 625 17.99 -0.55 -22.82
C SER A 625 17.74 0.87 -23.32
N LEU A 626 18.27 1.89 -22.64
CA LEU A 626 18.18 3.29 -23.06
C LEU A 626 18.95 3.53 -24.37
N HIS A 627 20.15 2.98 -24.52
CA HIS A 627 20.91 3.06 -25.78
C HIS A 627 20.15 2.39 -26.94
N GLN A 628 19.59 1.19 -26.73
CA GLN A 628 18.81 0.51 -27.77
C GLN A 628 17.54 1.27 -28.14
N TRP A 629 16.83 1.83 -27.16
CA TRP A 629 15.67 2.66 -27.39
C TRP A 629 16.02 3.93 -28.18
N SER A 630 17.11 4.62 -27.81
CA SER A 630 17.58 5.83 -28.49
C SER A 630 17.86 5.53 -29.96
N LEU A 631 18.69 4.51 -30.23
CA LEU A 631 19.04 4.09 -31.60
C LEU A 631 17.83 3.68 -32.42
N THR A 632 16.91 2.91 -31.85
CA THR A 632 15.70 2.43 -32.55
C THR A 632 14.75 3.58 -32.87
N SER A 633 14.56 4.50 -31.92
CA SER A 633 13.66 5.65 -32.07
C SER A 633 14.20 6.61 -33.12
N GLN A 634 15.50 6.92 -33.09
CA GLN A 634 16.15 7.74 -34.12
C GLN A 634 15.97 7.12 -35.52
N ARG A 635 16.15 5.80 -35.68
CA ARG A 635 15.92 5.12 -36.98
C ARG A 635 14.47 5.24 -37.44
N LYS A 636 13.49 5.04 -36.55
CA LYS A 636 12.06 5.17 -36.88
C LYS A 636 11.70 6.58 -37.33
N ILE A 637 12.23 7.60 -36.67
CA ILE A 637 12.03 9.01 -37.05
C ILE A 637 12.71 9.29 -38.40
N VAL A 638 13.90 8.74 -38.62
CA VAL A 638 14.60 8.92 -39.90
C VAL A 638 13.82 8.31 -41.08
N GLN A 639 13.13 7.21 -40.84
CA GLN A 639 12.29 6.49 -41.80
C GLN A 639 10.86 7.03 -41.92
N SER A 640 10.45 7.95 -41.04
CA SER A 640 9.11 8.53 -41.08
C SER A 640 8.99 9.56 -42.20
N LYS A 641 7.77 10.04 -42.43
CA LYS A 641 7.50 11.15 -43.36
C LYS A 641 7.82 12.52 -42.76
N GLU A 642 8.28 12.58 -41.52
CA GLU A 642 8.65 13.82 -40.85
C GLU A 642 9.97 14.37 -41.41
N PHE A 643 10.07 15.70 -41.55
CA PHE A 643 11.24 16.36 -42.13
C PHE A 643 11.53 17.68 -41.42
N GLY A 644 12.49 18.44 -41.95
CA GLY A 644 12.77 19.80 -41.49
C GLY A 644 13.26 19.88 -40.04
N THR A 645 12.93 21.01 -39.42
CA THR A 645 13.33 21.35 -38.06
C THR A 645 12.60 20.52 -37.00
N THR A 646 11.37 20.08 -37.28
CA THR A 646 10.60 19.17 -36.41
C THR A 646 11.30 17.82 -36.23
N ARG A 647 11.72 17.20 -37.34
CA ARG A 647 12.50 15.95 -37.29
C ARG A 647 13.83 16.10 -36.56
N ALA A 648 14.53 17.22 -36.78
CA ALA A 648 15.81 17.49 -36.12
C ALA A 648 15.64 17.65 -34.60
N ALA A 649 14.66 18.45 -34.17
CA ALA A 649 14.34 18.65 -32.75
C ALA A 649 13.94 17.34 -32.06
N TRP A 650 13.20 16.47 -32.75
CA TRP A 650 12.79 15.16 -32.21
C TRP A 650 13.98 14.22 -32.00
N ILE A 651 14.89 14.13 -32.98
CA ILE A 651 16.11 13.31 -32.86
C ILE A 651 17.02 13.85 -31.75
N GLU A 652 17.26 15.15 -31.71
CA GLU A 652 18.12 15.79 -30.70
C GLU A 652 17.55 15.63 -29.27
N SER A 653 16.22 15.65 -29.12
CA SER A 653 15.55 15.39 -27.83
C SER A 653 15.77 13.96 -27.34
N ILE A 654 15.76 12.97 -28.24
CA ILE A 654 16.06 11.57 -27.89
C ILE A 654 17.53 11.41 -27.49
N GLN A 655 18.45 12.10 -28.18
CA GLN A 655 19.88 12.09 -27.83
C GLN A 655 20.14 12.75 -26.47
N ALA A 656 19.34 13.75 -26.08
CA ALA A 656 19.43 14.33 -24.74
C ALA A 656 19.10 13.30 -23.65
N VAL A 657 18.08 12.44 -23.85
CA VAL A 657 17.71 11.37 -22.91
C VAL A 657 18.83 10.34 -22.74
N GLU A 658 19.65 10.11 -23.77
CA GLU A 658 20.77 9.15 -23.73
C GLU A 658 21.84 9.52 -22.68
N LYS A 659 21.91 10.79 -22.25
CA LYS A 659 22.76 11.22 -21.14
C LYS A 659 22.45 10.52 -19.80
N LEU A 660 21.23 9.99 -19.63
CA LEU A 660 20.87 9.17 -18.47
C LEU A 660 21.57 7.80 -18.48
N ALA A 661 21.81 7.23 -19.67
CA ALA A 661 22.52 5.95 -19.80
C ALA A 661 24.00 6.11 -19.42
N GLU A 662 24.66 7.16 -19.94
CA GLU A 662 26.05 7.52 -19.59
C GLU A 662 26.22 7.72 -18.07
N ARG A 663 25.24 8.37 -17.43
CA ARG A 663 25.24 8.56 -15.97
C ARG A 663 25.21 7.24 -15.22
N ASN A 664 24.29 6.35 -15.60
CA ASN A 664 24.13 5.04 -14.95
C ASN A 664 25.38 4.16 -15.11
N GLU A 665 26.10 4.27 -16.23
CA GLU A 665 27.38 3.58 -16.43
C GLU A 665 28.45 4.05 -15.43
N ASP A 666 28.53 5.35 -15.15
CA ASP A 666 29.50 5.88 -14.19
C ASP A 666 29.14 5.54 -12.74
N ILE A 667 27.85 5.55 -12.38
CA ILE A 667 27.39 5.05 -11.08
C ILE A 667 27.81 3.59 -10.92
N THR A 668 27.63 2.78 -11.97
CA THR A 668 28.02 1.36 -11.97
C THR A 668 29.52 1.20 -11.72
N LYS A 669 30.38 1.94 -12.44
CA LYS A 669 31.84 1.93 -12.22
C LYS A 669 32.20 2.34 -10.80
N ASN A 670 31.55 3.38 -10.27
CA ASN A 670 31.81 3.88 -8.92
C ASN A 670 31.41 2.86 -7.85
N ILE A 671 30.25 2.20 -7.99
CA ILE A 671 29.83 1.12 -7.10
C ILE A 671 30.81 -0.06 -7.19
N GLN A 672 31.22 -0.45 -8.40
CA GLN A 672 32.17 -1.52 -8.61
C GLN A 672 33.51 -1.22 -7.89
N HIS A 673 34.11 -0.07 -8.15
CA HIS A 673 35.43 0.27 -7.64
C HIS A 673 35.46 0.69 -6.17
N HIS A 674 34.45 1.43 -5.70
CA HIS A 674 34.49 2.04 -4.36
C HIS A 674 33.67 1.29 -3.32
N VAL A 675 32.72 0.44 -3.73
CA VAL A 675 31.90 -0.36 -2.81
C VAL A 675 32.33 -1.83 -2.88
N ILE A 676 32.25 -2.44 -4.06
CA ILE A 676 32.47 -3.88 -4.24
C ILE A 676 33.95 -4.25 -4.05
N ASP A 677 34.85 -3.65 -4.82
CA ASP A 677 36.28 -3.99 -4.79
C ASP A 677 36.90 -3.71 -3.41
N LYS A 678 36.52 -2.58 -2.78
CA LYS A 678 36.97 -2.26 -1.42
C LYS A 678 36.47 -3.25 -0.38
N MET A 679 35.21 -3.73 -0.48
CA MET A 679 34.74 -4.79 0.43
C MET A 679 35.41 -6.13 0.17
N VAL A 680 35.68 -6.49 -1.09
CA VAL A 680 36.45 -7.70 -1.42
C VAL A 680 37.85 -7.62 -0.80
N ALA A 681 38.54 -6.50 -0.97
CA ALA A 681 39.88 -6.29 -0.40
C ALA A 681 39.87 -6.31 1.14
N TYR A 682 38.90 -5.66 1.78
CA TYR A 682 38.72 -5.72 3.23
C TYR A 682 38.46 -7.14 3.72
N LYS A 683 37.53 -7.86 3.07
CA LYS A 683 37.19 -9.24 3.46
C LYS A 683 38.41 -10.16 3.36
N ASN A 684 39.14 -10.08 2.25
CA ASN A 684 40.31 -10.92 2.01
C ASN A 684 41.46 -10.63 2.99
N SER A 685 41.63 -9.37 3.39
CA SER A 685 42.68 -8.97 4.35
C SER A 685 42.33 -9.29 5.80
N LYS A 686 41.06 -9.16 6.21
CA LYS A 686 40.62 -9.33 7.61
C LYS A 686 40.19 -10.73 7.96
N TYR A 687 39.65 -11.47 6.99
CA TYR A 687 39.14 -12.82 7.19
C TYR A 687 40.00 -13.87 6.48
N GLU A 688 41.26 -13.94 6.86
CA GLU A 688 42.19 -14.92 6.31
C GLU A 688 41.70 -16.36 6.58
N ARG A 689 41.57 -17.16 5.51
CA ARG A 689 41.12 -18.54 5.57
C ARG A 689 42.31 -19.51 5.70
N SER A 690 42.16 -20.52 6.55
CA SER A 690 42.86 -21.79 6.42
C SER A 690 42.04 -22.74 5.53
N PHE A 691 42.45 -24.01 5.40
CA PHE A 691 41.71 -25.01 4.61
C PHE A 691 40.27 -25.26 5.13
N LEU A 692 40.00 -25.06 6.43
CA LEU A 692 38.73 -25.41 7.07
C LEU A 692 38.07 -24.28 7.86
N HIS A 693 38.81 -23.24 8.26
CA HIS A 693 38.28 -22.22 9.19
C HIS A 693 38.94 -20.85 9.00
N LEU A 694 38.32 -19.82 9.58
CA LEU A 694 38.88 -18.47 9.65
C LEU A 694 39.95 -18.42 10.74
N LYS A 695 41.19 -18.09 10.37
CA LYS A 695 42.36 -18.20 11.27
C LYS A 695 42.15 -17.41 12.56
N LYS A 696 41.71 -16.15 12.44
CA LYS A 696 41.54 -15.25 13.59
C LYS A 696 40.39 -15.65 14.51
N VAL A 697 39.29 -16.14 13.94
CA VAL A 697 38.16 -16.68 14.71
C VAL A 697 38.59 -17.91 15.51
N LYS A 698 39.37 -18.81 14.88
CA LYS A 698 39.85 -20.02 15.55
C LYS A 698 40.82 -19.72 16.69
N GLU A 699 41.63 -18.67 16.54
CA GLU A 699 42.48 -18.14 17.61
C GLU A 699 41.63 -17.72 18.83
N PHE A 700 40.58 -16.92 18.62
CA PHE A 700 39.68 -16.52 19.72
C PHE A 700 39.01 -17.72 20.38
N GLU A 701 38.53 -18.69 19.61
CA GLU A 701 37.91 -19.91 20.14
C GLU A 701 38.90 -20.70 21.02
N LYS A 702 40.16 -20.80 20.60
CA LYS A 702 41.22 -21.47 21.36
C LYS A 702 41.53 -20.73 22.66
N ASP A 703 41.59 -19.41 22.63
CA ASP A 703 41.85 -18.59 23.81
C ASP A 703 40.72 -18.72 24.85
N PHE A 704 39.45 -18.65 24.42
CA PHE A 704 38.32 -18.88 25.33
C PHE A 704 38.34 -20.28 25.93
N LYS A 705 38.61 -21.31 25.13
CA LYS A 705 38.74 -22.70 25.63
C LYS A 705 39.84 -22.84 26.66
N LYS A 706 40.99 -22.18 26.44
CA LYS A 706 42.13 -22.22 27.36
C LYS A 706 41.78 -21.62 28.72
N VAL A 707 41.11 -20.45 28.73
CA VAL A 707 40.70 -19.77 29.97
C VAL A 707 39.56 -20.50 30.68
N GLN A 708 38.60 -21.05 29.94
CA GLN A 708 37.42 -21.71 30.53
C GLN A 708 37.71 -23.14 31.03
N LYS A 709 38.71 -23.84 30.50
CA LYS A 709 39.04 -25.22 30.91
C LYS A 709 39.22 -25.41 32.43
N PRO A 710 40.11 -24.68 33.14
CA PRO A 710 40.29 -24.86 34.59
C PRO A 710 39.02 -24.51 35.40
N TRP A 711 38.20 -23.60 34.89
CA TRP A 711 36.92 -23.25 35.50
C TRP A 711 35.90 -24.39 35.39
N LEU A 712 35.84 -25.08 34.24
CA LEU A 712 34.99 -26.27 34.06
C LEU A 712 35.41 -27.41 34.98
N GLU A 713 36.71 -27.65 35.14
CA GLU A 713 37.23 -28.67 36.05
C GLU A 713 36.84 -28.38 37.51
N LEU A 714 36.87 -27.11 37.94
CA LEU A 714 36.43 -26.70 39.27
C LEU A 714 34.91 -26.87 39.46
N LEU A 715 34.11 -26.44 38.47
CA LEU A 715 32.65 -26.62 38.51
C LEU A 715 32.24 -28.09 38.59
N ASN A 716 32.96 -28.99 37.89
CA ASN A 716 32.70 -30.43 37.98
C ASN A 716 32.95 -30.97 39.39
N LYS A 717 34.07 -30.61 40.02
CA LYS A 717 34.37 -30.99 41.41
C LYS A 717 33.32 -30.47 42.41
N ILE A 718 32.84 -29.24 42.20
CA ILE A 718 31.76 -28.65 43.03
C ILE A 718 30.46 -29.43 42.87
N ASN A 719 30.12 -29.82 41.63
CA ASN A 719 28.93 -30.60 41.35
C ASN A 719 29.00 -32.01 41.98
N GLU A 720 30.16 -32.67 41.92
CA GLU A 720 30.41 -33.96 42.58
C GLU A 720 30.25 -33.83 44.11
N ALA A 721 30.94 -32.87 44.74
CA ALA A 721 30.85 -32.64 46.18
C ALA A 721 29.43 -32.26 46.64
N LYS A 722 28.69 -31.50 45.82
CA LYS A 722 27.27 -31.18 46.07
C LYS A 722 26.40 -32.43 46.06
N GLN A 723 26.61 -33.34 45.10
CA GLN A 723 25.88 -34.61 45.01
C GLN A 723 26.15 -35.49 46.22
N GLU A 724 27.41 -35.60 46.64
CA GLU A 724 27.82 -36.33 47.85
C GLU A 724 27.18 -35.75 49.11
N PHE A 725 27.24 -34.43 49.29
CA PHE A 725 26.60 -33.75 50.43
C PHE A 725 25.07 -33.97 50.46
N HIS A 726 24.40 -33.86 49.32
CA HIS A 726 22.96 -34.13 49.23
C HIS A 726 22.64 -35.60 49.55
N HIS A 727 23.49 -36.54 49.14
CA HIS A 727 23.33 -37.95 49.43
C HIS A 727 23.52 -38.26 50.93
N ALA A 728 24.58 -37.74 51.55
CA ALA A 728 24.82 -37.86 52.99
C ALA A 728 23.68 -37.23 53.82
N SER A 729 23.20 -36.04 53.41
CA SER A 729 22.07 -35.37 54.06
C SER A 729 20.77 -36.19 54.02
N ARG A 730 20.51 -36.90 52.91
CA ARG A 730 19.35 -37.81 52.82
C ARG A 730 19.50 -39.00 53.77
N LYS A 731 20.67 -39.64 53.83
CA LYS A 731 20.94 -40.74 54.78
C LYS A 731 20.74 -40.29 56.23
N LEU A 732 21.27 -39.12 56.57
CA LEU A 732 21.11 -38.53 57.90
C LEU A 732 19.63 -38.29 58.25
N HIS A 733 18.86 -37.72 57.33
CA HIS A 733 17.43 -37.51 57.52
C HIS A 733 16.68 -38.83 57.77
N HIS A 734 17.01 -39.89 57.02
CA HIS A 734 16.43 -41.23 57.24
C HIS A 734 16.83 -41.81 58.61
N ALA A 735 18.09 -41.66 59.02
CA ALA A 735 18.57 -42.14 60.31
C ALA A 735 17.91 -41.41 61.50
N LYS A 736 17.77 -40.08 61.43
CA LYS A 736 17.05 -39.28 62.45
C LYS A 736 15.59 -39.66 62.56
N ARG A 737 14.94 -39.97 61.43
CA ARG A 737 13.56 -40.47 61.41
C ARG A 737 13.45 -41.83 62.09
N ALA A 738 14.38 -42.74 61.83
CA ALA A 738 14.44 -44.04 62.51
C ALA A 738 14.67 -43.90 64.03
N GLU A 739 15.53 -42.96 64.44
CA GLU A 739 15.75 -42.65 65.86
C GLU A 739 14.48 -42.14 66.56
N ASN A 740 13.73 -41.25 65.92
CA ASN A 740 12.47 -40.73 66.46
C ASN A 740 11.40 -41.83 66.61
N VAL A 741 11.32 -42.76 65.66
CA VAL A 741 10.37 -43.90 65.71
C VAL A 741 10.73 -44.85 66.86
N ILE A 742 12.01 -45.16 67.04
CA ILE A 742 12.49 -46.06 68.10
C ILE A 742 12.38 -45.42 69.49
N LYS A 743 12.51 -44.09 69.61
CA LYS A 743 12.27 -43.37 70.88
C LYS A 743 10.82 -43.51 71.37
N THR A 744 9.86 -43.70 70.47
CA THR A 744 8.43 -43.82 70.79
C THR A 744 7.95 -45.27 70.95
N ASP A 745 8.79 -46.27 70.68
CA ASP A 745 8.42 -47.68 70.74
C ASP A 745 8.79 -48.30 72.11
N LEU A 746 7.78 -48.70 72.88
CA LEU A 746 7.92 -49.29 74.22
C LEU A 746 8.55 -50.69 74.20
N GLY A 747 8.63 -51.36 73.04
CA GLY A 747 9.17 -52.72 72.89
C GLY A 747 10.64 -52.80 72.48
N THR A 748 11.34 -51.67 72.28
CA THR A 748 12.74 -51.67 71.79
C THR A 748 13.77 -51.81 72.91
N THR A 749 14.74 -52.71 72.69
CA THR A 749 15.86 -52.96 73.60
C THR A 749 16.86 -51.80 73.63
N ASP A 750 17.57 -51.63 74.74
CA ASP A 750 18.58 -50.57 74.90
C ASP A 750 19.74 -50.70 73.89
N GLU A 751 20.02 -51.92 73.45
CA GLU A 751 21.03 -52.19 72.41
C GLU A 751 20.58 -51.68 71.03
N GLN A 752 19.31 -51.82 70.68
CA GLN A 752 18.75 -51.28 69.43
C GLN A 752 18.70 -49.74 69.46
N LYS A 753 18.34 -49.14 70.60
CA LYS A 753 18.37 -47.69 70.82
C LYS A 753 19.79 -47.13 70.65
N LYS A 754 20.78 -47.80 71.23
CA LYS A 754 22.20 -47.43 71.09
C LYS A 754 22.66 -47.52 69.63
N LYS A 755 22.35 -48.60 68.92
CA LYS A 755 22.76 -48.80 67.52
C LYS A 755 22.22 -47.72 66.56
N VAL A 756 20.98 -47.28 66.73
CA VAL A 756 20.41 -46.22 65.88
C VAL A 756 20.96 -44.85 66.24
N LYS A 757 21.21 -44.59 67.54
CA LYS A 757 21.90 -43.37 67.98
C LYS A 757 23.33 -43.29 67.43
N ASP A 758 24.07 -44.40 67.44
CA ASP A 758 25.42 -44.49 66.85
C ASP A 758 25.38 -44.28 65.33
N SER A 759 24.35 -44.80 64.65
CA SER A 759 24.15 -44.60 63.21
C SER A 759 23.81 -43.13 62.87
N VAL A 760 22.99 -42.45 63.68
CA VAL A 760 22.75 -41.01 63.53
C VAL A 760 24.05 -40.23 63.70
N HIS A 761 24.81 -40.48 64.76
CA HIS A 761 26.09 -39.81 65.00
C HIS A 761 27.09 -40.03 63.85
N HIS A 762 27.15 -41.25 63.30
CA HIS A 762 27.97 -41.55 62.12
C HIS A 762 27.58 -40.71 60.89
N TYR A 763 26.28 -40.68 60.54
CA TYR A 763 25.80 -39.90 59.39
C TYR A 763 25.85 -38.39 59.62
N GLU A 764 25.77 -37.90 60.87
CA GLU A 764 26.03 -36.50 61.21
C GLU A 764 27.48 -36.12 60.91
N SER A 765 28.43 -36.96 61.34
CA SER A 765 29.85 -36.77 61.03
C SER A 765 30.16 -36.85 59.53
N GLU A 766 29.55 -37.80 58.79
CA GLU A 766 29.70 -37.91 57.33
C GLU A 766 29.14 -36.66 56.63
N THR A 767 27.94 -36.20 57.02
CA THR A 767 27.29 -35.02 56.45
C THR A 767 28.11 -33.75 56.70
N GLU A 768 28.67 -33.58 57.89
CA GLU A 768 29.49 -32.41 58.23
C GLU A 768 30.82 -32.42 57.46
N THR A 769 31.42 -33.60 57.26
CA THR A 769 32.62 -33.75 56.43
C THR A 769 32.33 -33.36 54.98
N CYS A 770 31.24 -33.86 54.38
CA CYS A 770 30.83 -33.49 53.03
C CYS A 770 30.46 -32.00 52.92
N ARG A 771 29.81 -31.44 53.95
CA ARG A 771 29.49 -29.99 54.02
C ARG A 771 30.75 -29.15 54.01
N SER A 772 31.75 -29.52 54.81
CA SER A 772 33.04 -28.83 54.88
C SER A 772 33.77 -28.86 53.54
N THR A 773 33.85 -30.04 52.90
CA THR A 773 34.44 -30.19 51.56
C THR A 773 33.73 -29.35 50.50
N TYR A 774 32.39 -29.38 50.45
CA TYR A 774 31.60 -28.58 49.51
C TYR A 774 31.77 -27.08 49.76
N SER A 775 31.75 -26.65 51.02
CA SER A 775 31.92 -25.24 51.40
C SER A 775 33.30 -24.71 51.03
N LYS A 776 34.37 -25.49 51.25
CA LYS A 776 35.74 -25.15 50.85
C LYS A 776 35.89 -24.98 49.33
N LEU A 777 35.24 -25.84 48.55
CA LEU A 777 35.22 -25.71 47.08
C LEU A 777 34.43 -24.48 46.61
N MET A 778 33.35 -24.11 47.30
CA MET A 778 32.59 -22.88 47.04
C MET A 778 33.40 -21.62 47.37
N GLU A 779 34.22 -21.65 48.42
CA GLU A 779 35.16 -20.57 48.75
C GLU A 779 36.29 -20.45 47.71
N ASP A 780 36.89 -21.57 47.29
CA ASP A 780 37.89 -21.59 46.21
C ASP A 780 37.32 -21.05 44.89
N MET A 781 36.07 -21.39 44.57
CA MET A 781 35.36 -20.82 43.42
C MET A 781 35.17 -19.30 43.55
N LYS A 782 34.72 -18.80 44.71
CA LYS A 782 34.57 -17.35 44.93
C LYS A 782 35.90 -16.61 44.79
N ALA A 783 37.00 -17.21 45.26
CA ALA A 783 38.33 -16.64 45.14
C ALA A 783 38.82 -16.59 43.68
N LYS A 784 38.55 -17.62 42.88
CA LYS A 784 38.97 -17.71 41.46
C LYS A 784 38.04 -16.97 40.48
N GLN A 785 36.80 -16.69 40.88
CA GLN A 785 35.77 -16.09 40.04
C GLN A 785 36.22 -14.76 39.38
N PRO A 786 36.78 -13.76 40.11
CA PRO A 786 37.15 -12.49 39.49
C PRO A 786 38.20 -12.64 38.39
N GLY A 787 39.23 -13.47 38.63
CA GLY A 787 40.29 -13.72 37.64
C GLY A 787 39.78 -14.45 36.39
N TYR A 788 38.89 -15.43 36.55
CA TYR A 788 38.25 -16.08 35.40
C TYR A 788 37.41 -15.10 34.58
N GLN A 789 36.59 -14.27 35.23
CA GLN A 789 35.76 -13.28 34.54
C GLN A 789 36.61 -12.24 33.81
N GLU A 790 37.68 -11.76 34.44
CA GLU A 790 38.59 -10.79 33.84
C GLU A 790 39.25 -11.34 32.56
N GLU A 791 39.78 -12.57 32.60
CA GLU A 791 40.41 -13.19 31.43
C GLU A 791 39.40 -13.50 30.31
N MET A 792 38.18 -13.94 30.65
CA MET A 792 37.11 -14.12 29.67
C MET A 792 36.71 -12.81 29.00
N PHE A 793 36.61 -11.71 29.77
CA PHE A 793 36.26 -10.39 29.23
C PHE A 793 37.40 -9.74 28.43
N LYS A 794 38.67 -10.01 28.75
CA LYS A 794 39.81 -9.60 27.92
C LYS A 794 39.72 -10.19 26.51
N ILE A 795 39.36 -11.47 26.39
CA ILE A 795 39.18 -12.11 25.08
C ILE A 795 37.93 -11.57 24.38
N LEU A 796 36.81 -11.40 25.10
CA LEU A 796 35.59 -10.80 24.55
C LEU A 796 35.85 -9.41 23.96
N SER A 797 36.61 -8.56 24.67
CA SER A 797 36.99 -7.23 24.17
C SER A 797 37.75 -7.32 22.84
N ARG A 798 38.68 -8.28 22.68
CA ARG A 798 39.36 -8.50 21.39
C ARG A 798 38.40 -8.89 20.27
N THR A 799 37.36 -9.67 20.57
CA THR A 799 36.31 -10.00 19.58
C THR A 799 35.40 -8.81 19.28
N ASP A 800 35.14 -7.94 20.26
CA ASP A 800 34.39 -6.70 20.07
C ASP A 800 35.17 -5.70 19.21
N ASP A 801 36.49 -5.60 19.39
CA ASP A 801 37.35 -4.76 18.55
C ASP A 801 37.37 -5.26 17.09
N PHE A 802 37.42 -6.59 16.91
CA PHE A 802 37.31 -7.22 15.60
C PHE A 802 35.96 -6.93 14.92
N GLU A 803 34.84 -6.99 15.67
CA GLU A 803 33.52 -6.64 15.15
C GLU A 803 33.37 -5.13 14.89
N ARG A 804 33.96 -4.28 15.73
CA ARG A 804 33.94 -2.82 15.54
C ARG A 804 34.62 -2.41 14.24
N ASP A 805 35.74 -3.05 13.90
CA ASP A 805 36.43 -2.86 12.62
C ASP A 805 35.51 -3.20 11.43
N ARG A 806 34.78 -4.33 11.51
CA ARG A 806 33.80 -4.72 10.48
C ARG A 806 32.66 -3.70 10.37
N LEU A 807 32.08 -3.29 11.49
CA LEU A 807 30.98 -2.33 11.50
C LEU A 807 31.42 -0.97 10.94
N ASN A 808 32.64 -0.53 11.24
CA ASN A 808 33.21 0.68 10.65
C ASN A 808 33.42 0.54 9.14
N GLN A 809 33.88 -0.62 8.66
CA GLN A 809 34.00 -0.85 7.23
C GLN A 809 32.64 -0.80 6.52
N PHE A 810 31.60 -1.39 7.10
CA PHE A 810 30.24 -1.30 6.56
C PHE A 810 29.75 0.15 6.51
N LYS A 811 30.06 0.96 7.54
CA LYS A 811 29.78 2.40 7.51
C LYS A 811 30.49 3.11 6.35
N LEU A 812 31.77 2.84 6.13
CA LEU A 812 32.53 3.41 5.01
C LEU A 812 31.95 3.00 3.66
N MET A 813 31.54 1.74 3.54
CA MET A 813 30.87 1.21 2.35
C MET A 813 29.55 1.93 2.07
N PHE A 814 28.72 2.18 3.10
CA PHE A 814 27.46 2.92 2.93
C PHE A 814 27.69 4.38 2.51
N ASN A 815 28.71 5.05 3.05
CA ASN A 815 29.08 6.39 2.62
C ASN A 815 29.57 6.38 1.15
N ALA A 816 30.42 5.43 0.77
CA ALA A 816 30.89 5.29 -0.60
C ALA A 816 29.73 5.02 -1.59
N LEU A 817 28.72 4.24 -1.16
CA LEU A 817 27.52 4.02 -1.94
C LEU A 817 26.69 5.30 -2.09
N GLN A 818 26.51 6.06 -1.01
CA GLN A 818 25.81 7.34 -1.05
C GLN A 818 26.51 8.32 -2.01
N GLU A 819 27.84 8.42 -1.93
CA GLU A 819 28.64 9.26 -2.83
C GLU A 819 28.53 8.80 -4.29
N ALA A 820 28.55 7.49 -4.54
CA ALA A 820 28.43 6.93 -5.88
C ALA A 820 27.07 7.19 -6.54
N ILE A 821 25.99 7.35 -5.75
CA ILE A 821 24.62 7.54 -6.23
C ILE A 821 24.16 9.00 -6.17
N SER A 822 24.81 9.86 -5.39
CA SER A 822 24.35 11.23 -5.16
C SER A 822 24.26 12.05 -6.44
N ILE A 823 23.07 12.64 -6.65
CA ILE A 823 22.69 13.37 -7.87
C ILE A 823 23.01 14.88 -7.74
N GLU A 824 23.28 15.36 -6.52
CA GLU A 824 23.27 16.80 -6.21
C GLU A 824 24.36 17.63 -6.90
N ASN A 825 25.37 16.99 -7.50
CA ASN A 825 26.45 17.65 -8.24
C ASN A 825 26.67 17.09 -9.66
N ASP A 826 25.74 16.32 -10.23
CA ASP A 826 25.95 15.77 -11.58
C ASP A 826 25.63 16.81 -12.66
N ALA A 827 26.68 17.40 -13.23
CA ALA A 827 26.62 18.39 -14.30
C ALA A 827 25.81 17.92 -15.54
N ARG A 828 25.63 16.60 -15.72
CA ARG A 828 24.88 16.03 -16.83
C ARG A 828 23.38 16.28 -16.76
N HIS A 829 22.82 16.58 -15.58
CA HIS A 829 21.43 17.03 -15.49
C HIS A 829 21.23 18.40 -16.12
N THR A 830 22.15 19.32 -15.87
CA THR A 830 22.18 20.63 -16.50
C THR A 830 22.44 20.48 -18.00
N GLU A 831 23.44 19.68 -18.38
CA GLU A 831 23.75 19.42 -19.79
C GLU A 831 22.56 18.82 -20.56
N MET A 832 21.86 17.84 -19.98
CA MET A 832 20.65 17.26 -20.57
C MET A 832 19.55 18.32 -20.74
N SER A 833 19.31 19.16 -19.74
CA SER A 833 18.36 20.26 -19.82
C SER A 833 18.74 21.27 -20.91
N ASP A 834 20.02 21.60 -21.04
CA ASP A 834 20.54 22.49 -22.07
C ASP A 834 20.37 21.90 -23.48
N LEU A 835 20.60 20.60 -23.63
CA LEU A 835 20.38 19.88 -24.88
C LEU A 835 18.90 19.87 -25.28
N PHE A 836 17.98 19.66 -24.34
CA PHE A 836 16.54 19.78 -24.61
C PHE A 836 16.14 21.19 -25.05
N ASN A 837 16.59 22.21 -24.30
CA ASN A 837 16.30 23.60 -24.62
C ASN A 837 16.84 23.99 -26.00
N LYS A 838 18.03 23.50 -26.35
CA LYS A 838 18.63 23.71 -27.67
C LYS A 838 17.86 22.99 -28.79
N ALA A 839 17.41 21.76 -28.55
CA ALA A 839 16.62 20.99 -29.51
C ALA A 839 15.28 21.67 -29.79
N ILE A 840 14.58 22.12 -28.74
CA ILE A 840 13.30 22.84 -28.85
C ILE A 840 13.50 24.20 -29.51
N GLY A 841 14.55 24.94 -29.14
CA GLY A 841 14.82 26.27 -29.72
C GLY A 841 15.13 26.26 -31.22
N LYS A 842 15.52 25.11 -31.79
CA LYS A 842 15.74 24.95 -33.23
C LYS A 842 14.45 24.66 -34.01
N HIS A 843 13.38 24.26 -33.35
CA HIS A 843 12.11 23.95 -34.00
C HIS A 843 11.45 25.21 -34.56
N ASN A 844 11.17 25.22 -35.85
CA ASN A 844 10.56 26.36 -36.55
C ASN A 844 9.45 25.91 -37.50
N ILE A 845 8.22 26.11 -37.05
CA ILE A 845 6.99 25.75 -37.77
C ILE A 845 6.92 26.43 -39.14
N ASN A 846 7.28 27.72 -39.22
CA ASN A 846 7.19 28.48 -40.47
C ASN A 846 8.19 27.96 -41.49
N SER A 847 9.43 27.68 -41.07
CA SER A 847 10.45 27.11 -41.95
C SER A 847 10.06 25.74 -42.52
N ASP A 848 9.42 24.89 -41.72
CA ASP A 848 8.96 23.57 -42.16
C ASP A 848 7.78 23.70 -43.16
N ILE A 849 6.84 24.61 -42.92
CA ILE A 849 5.71 24.90 -43.83
C ILE A 849 6.19 25.53 -45.15
N GLU A 850 7.13 26.48 -45.09
CA GLU A 850 7.74 27.09 -46.27
C GLU A 850 8.48 26.04 -47.11
N TYR A 851 9.26 25.17 -46.45
CA TYR A 851 9.93 24.06 -47.12
C TYR A 851 8.93 23.13 -47.83
N PHE A 852 7.83 22.77 -47.17
CA PHE A 852 6.80 21.94 -47.78
C PHE A 852 6.14 22.62 -48.99
N ASN A 853 5.72 23.88 -48.85
CA ASN A 853 5.06 24.62 -49.93
C ASN A 853 5.94 24.77 -51.18
N LYS A 854 7.25 24.97 -50.96
CA LYS A 854 8.25 25.07 -52.02
C LYS A 854 8.44 23.79 -52.83
N HIS A 855 8.42 22.63 -52.17
CA HIS A 855 8.78 21.35 -52.79
C HIS A 855 7.57 20.48 -53.16
N TYR A 856 6.46 20.61 -52.45
CA TYR A 856 5.28 19.74 -52.58
C TYR A 856 3.95 20.51 -52.66
N GLY A 857 3.91 21.78 -52.24
CA GLY A 857 2.68 22.56 -52.15
C GLY A 857 2.53 23.59 -53.26
N ARG A 858 1.95 24.73 -52.89
CA ARG A 858 1.45 25.77 -53.83
C ARG A 858 2.49 26.41 -54.74
N GLU A 859 3.78 26.31 -54.41
CA GLU A 859 4.87 26.93 -55.18
C GLU A 859 5.47 25.96 -56.20
N THR A 860 5.00 24.72 -56.23
CA THR A 860 5.40 23.75 -57.25
C THR A 860 4.82 24.10 -58.62
N LYS A 861 5.61 23.89 -59.68
CA LYS A 861 5.18 24.19 -61.05
C LYS A 861 4.18 23.14 -61.52
N THR A 862 2.92 23.54 -61.69
CA THR A 862 1.89 22.70 -62.33
C THR A 862 1.89 22.96 -63.83
N LYS A 863 2.04 21.90 -64.63
CA LYS A 863 1.75 21.95 -66.07
C LYS A 863 0.26 21.80 -66.26
N TRP A 864 -0.41 22.92 -66.50
CA TRP A 864 -1.84 22.90 -66.81
C TRP A 864 -2.05 22.40 -68.23
N PRO A 865 -3.09 21.59 -68.48
CA PRO A 865 -3.49 21.22 -69.83
C PRO A 865 -3.72 22.49 -70.65
N VAL A 866 -3.04 22.58 -71.79
CA VAL A 866 -3.30 23.59 -72.81
C VAL A 866 -3.82 22.86 -74.05
N PHE A 867 -4.49 23.59 -74.93
CA PHE A 867 -4.95 23.02 -76.19
C PHE A 867 -3.75 22.48 -76.98
N GLU A 868 -3.76 21.17 -77.27
CA GLU A 868 -2.75 20.50 -78.09
C GLU A 868 -3.35 20.28 -79.47
N ASP A 869 -2.83 20.97 -80.48
CA ASP A 869 -3.21 20.73 -81.88
C ASP A 869 -2.76 19.34 -82.32
N VAL A 870 -3.56 18.70 -83.18
CA VAL A 870 -3.20 17.39 -83.75
C VAL A 870 -1.96 17.57 -84.62
N HIS A 871 -0.81 17.09 -84.14
CA HIS A 871 0.39 17.01 -84.96
C HIS A 871 0.10 16.13 -86.19
N GLU A 872 0.44 16.62 -87.39
CA GLU A 872 0.32 15.91 -88.68
C GLU A 872 1.11 14.58 -88.76
N SER A 873 1.77 14.15 -87.68
CA SER A 873 2.40 12.84 -87.57
C SER A 873 1.50 11.71 -87.04
N CYS A 874 0.21 11.96 -86.76
CA CYS A 874 -0.77 10.90 -86.45
C CYS A 874 -1.43 10.25 -87.69
N HIS A 875 -0.67 10.10 -88.78
CA HIS A 875 -1.03 9.27 -89.94
C HIS A 875 -0.06 8.09 -90.16
N SER A 876 0.40 7.47 -89.07
CA SER A 876 0.83 6.07 -89.12
C SER A 876 0.40 5.38 -87.84
N LEU A 877 -0.54 4.45 -88.00
CA LEU A 877 -1.09 3.52 -87.01
C LEU A 877 -0.06 2.98 -86.01
#